data_AF-A0A1S9BUW5-F1
#
_entry.id   AF-A0A1S9BUW5-F1
#
_cell.length_a   1.000
_cell.length_b   1.000
_cell.length_c   1.000
_cell.angle_alpha   90.00
_cell.angle_beta   90.00
_cell.angle_gamma   90.00
#
_symmetry.space_group_name_H-M   'P 1'
#
loop_
_entity.id
_entity.type
_entity.pdbx_description
1 polymer ?
#
loop_
_entity_poly.entity_id
_entity_poly.type
_entity_poly.pdbx_seq_one_letter_code
_entity_poly.pdbx_strand_id
1 'polypeptide(L)'
;MKQKNNRVNAVKKDMQLSQRLSLIVGAAILTCLVVLTTFVSILSGKKLNAFAEDEFYAYSDSNVAKIDGILTRTNEIYHGLKGAINILNEAQDGADDAFTSVWQTDSFTGVSSVSGTALGLKSRITGNTVRPSRFEAESVLLSQMYQAVSSNDDIYGVGFFMDPGAFDGEPVYAPYISKPDVETHTVENFTYDRYSESEYYTRAKSEGSNGFTDTYTDSDGVNMFTAFYPIKNAADEVVGVILIDVYSDVFKIIDVDNEEFPSMYSNVINENGTILYSSHTNVIGKKFKDTVSEEAYATIKAEIDKGGRFNVTTASSSGKVQRFYEPLKMGKKTWWVQTAVPVKEYNAASNTIRNSIIAATVIIVVILFVLTYGLIKKNLAPLKKISAVADSVARGDFEVDLNYHSQDEIGNAIHGLGSVVTRIRNIIEDLHDKLGEISRGNFTVDLSDNGNYVGAYAPLLESMQSITKQLNQTMLDIRQSSEQVSSGAEQVSDGAQALAQGSTEQASSVEELSATMNEISDKIKVTASKAKEASDLGAGAGQAVQTSNAKMAEMSAAMEDIVERSNEISKIIKTIDDIAFQTNILSLNAAIEAARAGSAGKGFAVVADEVGNLAKKSQEAAQNTALLIEETIEAVQRGGRISEETAEALNSVTEKSIKITNLVDEISVASGEQAKGVAQVTEGIDQISSVVQTNSATAQQSAAAAEELSGQANILNDLVNKFQLKGVASNYSAKKKKADYVPPVMTDENTNVDYIPDSAYKKANVPVPKKVTTSSRDNSKSDSAVSSSKPAPKASAAKTAPAKASKPKNDAPITGGDSFVPSDMDGMDLTNVDPASLKKYSSPNGSDKY
;
A
#
# COMPACT_ATOMS: atom_id res chain seq x y z
N MET A 1 66.28 56.41 -15.95
CA MET A 1 66.45 54.94 -15.82
C MET A 1 67.92 54.45 -15.78
N LYS A 2 68.91 55.12 -16.39
CA LYS A 2 70.32 54.68 -16.35
C LYS A 2 71.02 54.70 -14.96
N GLN A 3 70.65 55.62 -14.06
CA GLN A 3 71.25 55.68 -12.71
C GLN A 3 70.75 54.60 -11.73
N LYS A 4 69.56 54.01 -11.95
CA LYS A 4 69.01 52.93 -11.09
C LYS A 4 69.64 51.57 -11.44
N ASN A 5 69.95 51.32 -12.71
CA ASN A 5 70.68 50.11 -13.16
C ASN A 5 72.14 50.08 -12.67
N ASN A 6 72.80 51.24 -12.50
CA ASN A 6 74.17 51.27 -11.97
C ASN A 6 74.25 50.94 -10.47
N ARG A 7 73.20 51.23 -9.67
CA ARG A 7 73.17 50.84 -8.25
C ARG A 7 72.93 49.33 -8.07
N VAL A 8 72.10 48.70 -8.91
CA VAL A 8 71.88 47.24 -8.85
C VAL A 8 73.11 46.47 -9.36
N ASN A 9 73.82 47.00 -10.36
CA ASN A 9 75.07 46.39 -10.84
C ASN A 9 76.27 46.62 -9.90
N ALA A 10 76.29 47.72 -9.13
CA ALA A 10 77.32 47.95 -8.11
C ALA A 10 77.16 46.99 -6.91
N VAL A 11 75.93 46.71 -6.45
CA VAL A 11 75.69 45.72 -5.38
C VAL A 11 75.99 44.30 -5.85
N LYS A 12 75.76 43.97 -7.13
CA LYS A 12 76.17 42.68 -7.67
C LYS A 12 77.70 42.52 -7.59
N LYS A 13 78.50 43.51 -8.00
CA LYS A 13 79.95 43.34 -8.26
C LYS A 13 80.79 42.93 -7.03
N ASP A 14 80.35 43.24 -5.81
CA ASP A 14 81.04 42.89 -4.55
C ASP A 14 80.44 41.70 -3.78
N MET A 15 79.41 41.04 -4.32
CA MET A 15 78.86 39.82 -3.70
C MET A 15 79.63 38.57 -4.12
N GLN A 16 80.05 37.77 -3.13
CA GLN A 16 80.67 36.45 -3.37
C GLN A 16 79.72 35.53 -4.14
N LEU A 17 80.28 34.65 -4.98
CA LEU A 17 79.54 33.76 -5.89
C LEU A 17 78.46 32.94 -5.16
N SER A 18 78.71 32.55 -3.91
CA SER A 18 77.77 31.84 -3.02
C SER A 18 76.51 32.64 -2.69
N GLN A 19 76.64 33.95 -2.45
CA GLN A 19 75.50 34.83 -2.14
C GLN A 19 74.66 35.09 -3.38
N ARG A 20 75.30 35.21 -4.55
CA ARG A 20 74.60 35.37 -5.84
C ARG A 20 73.85 34.09 -6.24
N LEU A 21 74.45 32.91 -6.05
CA LEU A 21 73.80 31.63 -6.34
C LEU A 21 72.61 31.38 -5.38
N SER A 22 72.78 31.66 -4.09
CA SER A 22 71.74 31.51 -3.07
C SER A 22 70.54 32.44 -3.33
N LEU A 23 70.76 33.70 -3.72
CA LEU A 23 69.68 34.63 -4.06
C LEU A 23 68.95 34.25 -5.36
N ILE A 24 69.67 33.74 -6.36
CA ILE A 24 69.05 33.33 -7.63
C ILE A 24 68.24 32.04 -7.46
N VAL A 25 68.77 31.05 -6.73
CA VAL A 25 68.08 29.78 -6.44
C VAL A 25 66.91 30.01 -5.48
N GLY A 26 67.08 30.84 -4.45
CA GLY A 26 66.01 31.21 -3.52
C GLY A 26 64.89 31.98 -4.21
N ALA A 27 65.20 32.91 -5.12
CA ALA A 27 64.21 33.61 -5.91
C ALA A 27 63.48 32.67 -6.89
N ALA A 28 64.19 31.76 -7.57
CA ALA A 28 63.58 30.81 -8.50
C ALA A 28 62.63 29.82 -7.81
N ILE A 29 63.02 29.29 -6.64
CA ILE A 29 62.19 28.37 -5.85
C ILE A 29 60.95 29.08 -5.29
N LEU A 30 61.11 30.31 -4.77
CA LEU A 30 59.99 31.13 -4.29
C LEU A 30 58.96 31.38 -5.40
N THR A 31 59.43 31.69 -6.60
CA THR A 31 58.54 31.96 -7.74
C THR A 31 57.77 30.70 -8.16
N CYS A 32 58.43 29.54 -8.18
CA CYS A 32 57.81 28.26 -8.54
C CYS A 32 56.77 27.80 -7.49
N LEU A 33 57.08 27.96 -6.20
CA LEU A 33 56.17 27.60 -5.09
C LEU A 33 54.92 28.50 -5.05
N VAL A 34 55.08 29.80 -5.27
CA VAL A 34 53.93 30.74 -5.31
C VAL A 34 53.01 30.40 -6.49
N VAL A 35 53.57 30.09 -7.66
CA VAL A 35 52.77 29.70 -8.85
C VAL A 35 52.04 28.38 -8.64
N LEU A 36 52.70 27.37 -8.07
CA LEU A 36 52.08 26.06 -7.82
C LEU A 36 50.96 26.15 -6.76
N THR A 37 51.17 26.92 -5.69
CA THR A 37 50.18 27.08 -4.61
C THR A 37 48.97 27.91 -5.04
N THR A 38 49.17 28.96 -5.84
CA THR A 38 48.04 29.68 -6.46
C THR A 38 47.28 28.79 -7.44
N PHE A 39 47.98 27.98 -8.25
CA PHE A 39 47.33 27.04 -9.17
C PHE A 39 46.48 25.99 -8.45
N VAL A 40 47.01 25.36 -7.40
CA VAL A 40 46.27 24.36 -6.60
C VAL A 40 45.10 24.99 -5.85
N SER A 41 45.25 26.19 -5.28
CA SER A 41 44.14 26.92 -4.65
C SER A 41 43.01 27.23 -5.63
N ILE A 42 43.33 27.66 -6.86
CA ILE A 42 42.33 27.96 -7.88
C ILE A 42 41.61 26.68 -8.33
N LEU A 43 42.35 25.59 -8.56
CA LEU A 43 41.78 24.33 -9.02
C LEU A 43 40.87 23.68 -7.96
N SER A 44 41.31 23.71 -6.69
CA SER A 44 40.57 23.16 -5.56
C SER A 44 39.30 23.97 -5.26
N GLY A 45 39.39 25.31 -5.25
CA GLY A 45 38.23 26.17 -5.06
C GLY A 45 37.16 25.99 -6.13
N LYS A 46 37.56 25.81 -7.40
CA LYS A 46 36.60 25.60 -8.50
C LYS A 46 35.87 24.25 -8.40
N LYS A 47 36.56 23.18 -7.98
CA LYS A 47 35.97 21.84 -7.80
C LYS A 47 35.08 21.75 -6.56
N LEU A 48 35.47 22.37 -5.45
CA LEU A 48 34.68 22.41 -4.22
C LEU A 48 33.39 23.21 -4.39
N ASN A 49 33.45 24.34 -5.09
CA ASN A 49 32.25 25.14 -5.34
C ASN A 49 31.24 24.42 -6.24
N ALA A 50 31.70 23.62 -7.21
CA ALA A 50 30.80 22.80 -8.04
C ALA A 50 30.06 21.73 -7.21
N PHE A 51 30.74 21.12 -6.24
CA PHE A 51 30.11 20.14 -5.33
C PHE A 51 29.07 20.79 -4.42
N ALA A 52 29.38 21.96 -3.86
CA ALA A 52 28.41 22.72 -3.07
C ALA A 52 27.22 23.17 -3.93
N GLU A 53 27.45 23.59 -5.17
CA GLU A 53 26.38 23.96 -6.11
C GLU A 53 25.37 22.81 -6.33
N ASP A 54 25.83 21.58 -6.54
CA ASP A 54 24.96 20.41 -6.70
C ASP A 54 24.12 20.13 -5.43
N GLU A 55 24.71 20.30 -4.25
CA GLU A 55 24.02 20.10 -2.97
C GLU A 55 22.86 21.09 -2.76
N PHE A 56 23.06 22.38 -3.05
CA PHE A 56 22.01 23.39 -2.91
C PHE A 56 20.93 23.30 -3.99
N TYR A 57 21.25 22.79 -5.19
CA TYR A 57 20.22 22.40 -6.14
C TYR A 57 19.41 21.21 -5.62
N ALA A 58 20.02 20.22 -4.97
CA ALA A 58 19.27 19.11 -4.37
C ALA A 58 18.28 19.56 -3.29
N TYR A 59 18.65 20.53 -2.44
CA TYR A 59 17.69 21.15 -1.50
C TYR A 59 16.55 21.88 -2.23
N SER A 60 16.87 22.60 -3.31
CA SER A 60 15.87 23.34 -4.10
C SER A 60 14.91 22.39 -4.83
N ASP A 61 15.43 21.31 -5.44
CA ASP A 61 14.65 20.24 -6.08
C ASP A 61 13.75 19.53 -5.05
N SER A 62 14.27 19.25 -3.85
CA SER A 62 13.48 18.68 -2.74
C SER A 62 12.33 19.61 -2.31
N ASN A 63 12.60 20.92 -2.18
CA ASN A 63 11.58 21.89 -1.82
C ASN A 63 10.50 22.04 -2.91
N VAL A 64 10.88 22.01 -4.19
CA VAL A 64 9.93 21.96 -5.31
C VAL A 64 9.04 20.73 -5.23
N ALA A 65 9.62 19.54 -5.03
CA ALA A 65 8.85 18.29 -4.96
C ALA A 65 7.84 18.29 -3.79
N LYS A 66 8.24 18.82 -2.63
CA LYS A 66 7.33 18.97 -1.46
C LYS A 66 6.15 19.88 -1.79
N ILE A 67 6.40 21.00 -2.46
CA ILE A 67 5.34 21.95 -2.83
C ILE A 67 4.44 21.37 -3.94
N ASP A 68 5.01 20.67 -4.91
CA ASP A 68 4.28 19.99 -5.97
C ASP A 68 3.33 18.90 -5.44
N GLY A 69 3.68 18.27 -4.30
CA GLY A 69 2.78 17.35 -3.59
C GLY A 69 1.49 18.01 -3.09
N ILE A 70 1.56 19.26 -2.61
CA ILE A 70 0.39 20.05 -2.18
C ILE A 70 -0.48 20.37 -3.39
N LEU A 71 0.16 20.77 -4.50
CA LEU A 71 -0.52 21.04 -5.77
C LEU A 71 -1.27 19.81 -6.29
N THR A 72 -0.61 18.66 -6.31
CA THR A 72 -1.20 17.40 -6.77
C THR A 72 -2.47 17.08 -5.99
N ARG A 73 -2.46 17.27 -4.67
CA ARG A 73 -3.61 17.07 -3.79
C ARG A 73 -4.80 17.97 -4.15
N THR A 74 -4.56 19.27 -4.41
CA THR A 74 -5.65 20.17 -4.85
C THR A 74 -6.26 19.75 -6.19
N ASN A 75 -5.43 19.23 -7.11
CA ASN A 75 -5.91 18.73 -8.39
C ASN A 75 -6.72 17.42 -8.24
N GLU A 76 -6.34 16.54 -7.32
CA GLU A 76 -7.11 15.33 -7.00
C GLU A 76 -8.50 15.67 -6.44
N ILE A 77 -8.60 16.64 -5.52
CA ILE A 77 -9.88 17.12 -4.98
C ILE A 77 -10.77 17.67 -6.11
N TYR A 78 -10.21 18.51 -6.99
CA TYR A 78 -10.92 18.99 -8.19
C TYR A 78 -11.43 17.83 -9.07
N HIS A 79 -10.60 16.82 -9.33
CA HIS A 79 -11.01 15.66 -10.12
C HIS A 79 -12.11 14.84 -9.46
N GLY A 80 -12.13 14.72 -8.12
CA GLY A 80 -13.23 14.10 -7.37
C GLY A 80 -14.55 14.85 -7.56
N LEU A 81 -14.51 16.18 -7.57
CA LEU A 81 -15.68 17.04 -7.78
C LEU A 81 -16.15 17.07 -9.25
N LYS A 82 -15.28 16.68 -10.20
CA LYS A 82 -15.63 16.62 -11.63
C LYS A 82 -16.78 15.66 -11.93
N GLY A 83 -16.98 14.63 -11.09
CA GLY A 83 -18.15 13.73 -11.20
C GLY A 83 -19.48 14.51 -11.11
N ALA A 84 -19.59 15.45 -10.16
CA ALA A 84 -20.77 16.31 -10.06
C ALA A 84 -20.92 17.23 -11.28
N ILE A 85 -19.81 17.80 -11.78
CA ILE A 85 -19.82 18.65 -12.99
C ILE A 85 -20.32 17.86 -14.21
N ASN A 86 -19.88 16.61 -14.38
CA ASN A 86 -20.32 15.77 -15.48
C ASN A 86 -21.82 15.49 -15.41
N ILE A 87 -22.36 15.16 -14.23
CA ILE A 87 -23.81 14.99 -14.02
C ILE A 87 -24.56 16.29 -14.39
N LEU A 88 -24.05 17.45 -13.98
CA LEU A 88 -24.67 18.75 -14.31
C LEU A 88 -24.73 19.03 -15.82
N ASN A 89 -23.72 18.59 -16.56
CA ASN A 89 -23.57 18.84 -18.00
C ASN A 89 -24.26 17.80 -18.89
N GLU A 90 -24.30 16.53 -18.48
CA GLU A 90 -24.76 15.42 -19.31
C GLU A 90 -26.24 15.09 -19.12
N ALA A 91 -26.80 15.32 -17.91
CA ALA A 91 -28.17 14.95 -17.61
C ALA A 91 -29.19 15.88 -18.26
N GLN A 92 -30.16 15.28 -18.98
CA GLN A 92 -31.34 15.96 -19.49
C GLN A 92 -32.58 15.39 -18.80
N ASP A 93 -33.00 16.05 -17.72
CA ASP A 93 -34.18 15.69 -16.95
C ASP A 93 -35.07 16.91 -16.64
N GLY A 94 -36.36 16.64 -16.47
CA GLY A 94 -37.39 17.52 -15.94
C GLY A 94 -37.59 17.35 -14.43
N ALA A 95 -38.38 18.24 -13.82
CA ALA A 95 -38.61 18.24 -12.37
C ALA A 95 -39.34 16.99 -11.86
N ASP A 96 -40.12 16.33 -12.72
CA ASP A 96 -40.92 15.14 -12.40
C ASP A 96 -40.31 13.84 -12.95
N ASP A 97 -39.12 13.91 -13.55
CA ASP A 97 -38.46 12.75 -14.16
C ASP A 97 -37.82 11.85 -13.10
N ALA A 98 -37.42 10.65 -13.51
CA ALA A 98 -36.65 9.74 -12.65
C ALA A 98 -35.15 10.05 -12.71
N PHE A 99 -34.40 9.54 -11.74
CA PHE A 99 -32.95 9.64 -11.69
C PHE A 99 -32.28 9.14 -12.98
N THR A 100 -31.39 9.95 -13.54
CA THR A 100 -30.69 9.66 -14.80
C THR A 100 -29.47 8.75 -14.61
N SER A 101 -28.92 8.65 -13.39
CA SER A 101 -27.76 7.81 -13.07
C SER A 101 -28.16 6.37 -12.70
N VAL A 102 -28.72 5.63 -13.65
CA VAL A 102 -29.13 4.24 -13.39
C VAL A 102 -27.92 3.31 -13.46
N TRP A 103 -27.49 2.79 -12.31
CA TRP A 103 -26.53 1.69 -12.26
C TRP A 103 -27.16 0.44 -12.90
N GLN A 104 -26.53 -0.05 -13.95
CA GLN A 104 -26.92 -1.33 -14.54
C GLN A 104 -26.30 -2.45 -13.72
N THR A 105 -27.13 -3.34 -13.21
CA THR A 105 -26.66 -4.58 -12.58
C THR A 105 -26.67 -5.70 -13.61
N ASP A 106 -25.62 -6.52 -13.58
CA ASP A 106 -25.53 -7.78 -14.32
C ASP A 106 -26.52 -8.84 -13.82
N SER A 107 -26.99 -8.70 -12.57
CA SER A 107 -27.88 -9.64 -11.90
C SER A 107 -29.37 -9.41 -12.19
N PHE A 108 -29.76 -8.27 -12.78
CA PHE A 108 -31.15 -7.94 -13.09
C PHE A 108 -31.26 -7.15 -14.41
N THR A 109 -31.86 -7.75 -15.43
CA THR A 109 -32.19 -7.05 -16.68
C THR A 109 -33.57 -6.41 -16.56
N GLY A 110 -33.68 -5.11 -16.88
CA GLY A 110 -34.97 -4.42 -16.95
C GLY A 110 -35.36 -3.55 -15.75
N VAL A 111 -34.41 -3.07 -14.93
CA VAL A 111 -34.67 -1.95 -14.01
C VAL A 111 -34.95 -0.69 -14.84
N SER A 112 -36.20 -0.56 -15.26
CA SER A 112 -36.75 0.68 -15.78
C SER A 112 -36.85 1.61 -14.58
N SER A 113 -36.25 2.80 -14.67
CA SER A 113 -36.21 3.82 -13.63
C SER A 113 -37.49 3.84 -12.78
N VAL A 114 -37.40 3.34 -11.55
CA VAL A 114 -38.55 3.26 -10.64
C VAL A 114 -38.83 4.68 -10.13
N SER A 115 -39.70 5.42 -10.80
CA SER A 115 -40.58 6.38 -10.12
C SER A 115 -41.66 6.87 -11.08
N GLY A 116 -42.91 6.50 -10.81
CA GLY A 116 -44.09 7.09 -11.43
C GLY A 116 -44.64 8.30 -10.65
N THR A 117 -43.89 8.84 -9.70
CA THR A 117 -44.32 9.94 -8.83
C THR A 117 -43.18 10.92 -8.60
N ALA A 118 -43.42 12.20 -8.90
CA ALA A 118 -42.50 13.28 -8.58
C ALA A 118 -42.13 13.25 -7.09
N LEU A 119 -40.87 12.97 -6.78
CA LEU A 119 -40.38 12.83 -5.40
C LEU A 119 -40.32 14.17 -4.65
N GLY A 120 -40.58 15.30 -5.32
CA GLY A 120 -40.52 16.63 -4.72
C GLY A 120 -39.15 16.92 -4.11
N LEU A 121 -38.07 16.53 -4.81
CA LEU A 121 -36.69 16.66 -4.33
C LEU A 121 -36.37 18.12 -4.05
N LYS A 122 -35.75 18.37 -2.90
CA LYS A 122 -35.33 19.71 -2.47
C LYS A 122 -33.82 19.74 -2.32
N SER A 123 -33.20 20.83 -2.77
CA SER A 123 -31.78 21.11 -2.50
C SER A 123 -31.55 21.18 -0.99
N ARG A 124 -30.51 20.51 -0.53
CA ARG A 124 -30.00 20.58 0.85
C ARG A 124 -29.31 21.91 1.14
N ILE A 125 -29.00 22.69 0.10
CA ILE A 125 -28.31 23.98 0.17
C ILE A 125 -29.30 25.15 0.12
N THR A 126 -30.23 25.16 -0.84
CA THR A 126 -31.17 26.27 -1.03
C THR A 126 -32.57 26.00 -0.47
N GLY A 127 -32.92 24.73 -0.23
CA GLY A 127 -34.26 24.32 0.22
C GLY A 127 -35.35 24.36 -0.86
N ASN A 128 -35.00 24.81 -2.07
CA ASN A 128 -35.90 24.90 -3.22
C ASN A 128 -36.00 23.56 -3.95
N THR A 129 -37.06 23.41 -4.76
CA THR A 129 -37.28 22.21 -5.57
C THR A 129 -36.26 22.14 -6.70
N VAL A 130 -35.59 20.99 -6.82
CA VAL A 130 -34.56 20.74 -7.83
C VAL A 130 -34.82 19.46 -8.60
N ARG A 131 -34.28 19.37 -9.81
CA ARG A 131 -34.37 18.16 -10.63
C ARG A 131 -33.57 16.97 -10.06
N PRO A 132 -33.93 15.72 -10.39
CA PRO A 132 -33.20 14.52 -9.94
C PRO A 132 -31.69 14.58 -10.13
N SER A 133 -31.21 14.97 -11.31
CA SER A 133 -29.80 15.10 -11.64
C SER A 133 -29.08 16.14 -10.78
N ARG A 134 -29.78 17.21 -10.40
CA ARG A 134 -29.26 18.28 -9.55
C ARG A 134 -29.15 17.83 -8.11
N PHE A 135 -30.13 17.06 -7.64
CA PHE A 135 -30.09 16.41 -6.34
C PHE A 135 -28.96 15.36 -6.25
N GLU A 136 -28.73 14.57 -7.30
CA GLU A 136 -27.60 13.63 -7.38
C GLU A 136 -26.26 14.36 -7.39
N ALA A 137 -26.11 15.36 -8.27
CA ALA A 137 -24.90 16.16 -8.35
C ALA A 137 -24.58 16.83 -7.00
N GLU A 138 -25.57 17.41 -6.32
CA GLU A 138 -25.42 18.00 -4.98
C GLU A 138 -25.02 16.95 -3.93
N SER A 139 -25.57 15.73 -4.01
CA SER A 139 -25.21 14.64 -3.09
C SER A 139 -23.76 14.21 -3.24
N VAL A 140 -23.30 14.04 -4.48
CA VAL A 140 -21.89 13.74 -4.80
C VAL A 140 -21.01 14.90 -4.36
N LEU A 141 -21.41 16.12 -4.69
CA LEU A 141 -20.68 17.34 -4.38
C LEU A 141 -20.42 17.48 -2.88
N LEU A 142 -21.47 17.43 -2.05
CA LEU A 142 -21.33 17.60 -0.60
C LEU A 142 -20.48 16.50 0.03
N SER A 143 -20.64 15.26 -0.42
CA SER A 143 -19.83 14.13 0.08
C SER A 143 -18.35 14.31 -0.26
N GLN A 144 -18.04 14.73 -1.49
CA GLN A 144 -16.66 14.96 -1.93
C GLN A 144 -16.03 16.17 -1.25
N MET A 145 -16.78 17.27 -1.08
CA MET A 145 -16.31 18.45 -0.35
C MET A 145 -16.03 18.12 1.12
N TYR A 146 -16.95 17.43 1.80
CA TYR A 146 -16.76 17.00 3.18
C TYR A 146 -15.53 16.08 3.32
N GLN A 147 -15.39 15.11 2.42
CA GLN A 147 -14.23 14.22 2.43
C GLN A 147 -12.93 14.99 2.21
N ALA A 148 -12.90 15.91 1.23
CA ALA A 148 -11.71 16.70 0.91
C ALA A 148 -11.21 17.52 2.11
N VAL A 149 -12.11 18.10 2.90
CA VAL A 149 -11.74 18.90 4.09
C VAL A 149 -11.45 18.03 5.31
N SER A 150 -12.20 16.94 5.51
CA SER A 150 -12.01 16.05 6.67
C SER A 150 -10.75 15.20 6.58
N SER A 151 -10.36 14.74 5.38
CA SER A 151 -9.21 13.84 5.21
C SER A 151 -7.88 14.53 4.92
N ASN A 152 -7.85 15.87 4.83
CA ASN A 152 -6.63 16.61 4.52
C ASN A 152 -6.41 17.73 5.53
N ASP A 153 -5.29 17.68 6.25
CA ASP A 153 -4.96 18.67 7.28
C ASP A 153 -4.47 20.00 6.70
N ASP A 154 -3.93 19.96 5.48
CA ASP A 154 -3.45 21.15 4.76
C ASP A 154 -4.59 21.98 4.15
N ILE A 155 -5.80 21.40 4.04
CA ILE A 155 -6.97 22.03 3.43
C ILE A 155 -7.84 22.65 4.53
N TYR A 156 -8.05 23.96 4.44
CA TYR A 156 -8.96 24.70 5.31
C TYR A 156 -10.41 24.54 4.87
N GLY A 157 -10.69 24.62 3.57
CA GLY A 157 -12.05 24.52 3.07
C GLY A 157 -12.14 24.28 1.57
N VAL A 158 -13.32 23.87 1.12
CA VAL A 158 -13.63 23.64 -0.30
C VAL A 158 -14.96 24.28 -0.61
N GLY A 159 -15.04 24.99 -1.73
CA GLY A 159 -16.24 25.66 -2.22
C GLY A 159 -16.56 25.31 -3.66
N PHE A 160 -17.86 25.30 -4.00
CA PHE A 160 -18.35 25.09 -5.36
C PHE A 160 -19.32 26.22 -5.73
N PHE A 161 -18.80 27.27 -6.36
CA PHE A 161 -19.50 28.55 -6.50
C PHE A 161 -19.98 28.75 -7.93
N MET A 162 -21.29 28.86 -8.12
CA MET A 162 -21.93 28.93 -9.44
C MET A 162 -22.44 30.33 -9.75
N ASP A 163 -22.48 30.69 -11.03
CA ASP A 163 -23.16 31.91 -11.48
C ASP A 163 -24.65 31.89 -11.09
N PRO A 164 -25.26 33.06 -10.85
CA PRO A 164 -26.69 33.15 -10.65
C PRO A 164 -27.46 32.49 -11.79
N GLY A 165 -28.31 31.52 -11.45
CA GLY A 165 -29.12 30.75 -12.38
C GLY A 165 -28.44 29.52 -13.00
N ALA A 166 -27.13 29.33 -12.80
CA ALA A 166 -26.40 28.22 -13.44
C ALA A 166 -26.65 26.85 -12.79
N PHE A 167 -27.14 26.82 -11.55
CA PHE A 167 -27.62 25.59 -10.89
C PHE A 167 -29.15 25.59 -10.83
N ASP A 168 -29.79 24.98 -11.83
CA ASP A 168 -31.25 24.81 -11.92
C ASP A 168 -32.08 26.12 -11.82
N GLY A 169 -31.52 27.26 -12.24
CA GLY A 169 -32.20 28.56 -12.14
C GLY A 169 -32.16 29.20 -10.74
N GLU A 170 -31.44 28.61 -9.78
CA GLU A 170 -31.26 29.15 -8.44
C GLU A 170 -30.52 30.50 -8.45
N PRO A 171 -30.99 31.52 -7.72
CA PRO A 171 -30.34 32.84 -7.71
C PRO A 171 -28.95 32.79 -7.05
N VAL A 172 -28.73 31.86 -6.11
CA VAL A 172 -27.47 31.67 -5.39
C VAL A 172 -27.26 30.19 -5.11
N TYR A 173 -26.16 29.64 -5.64
CA TYR A 173 -25.69 28.29 -5.32
C TYR A 173 -24.16 28.30 -5.17
N ALA A 174 -23.70 28.41 -3.93
CA ALA A 174 -22.29 28.48 -3.60
C ALA A 174 -22.01 27.79 -2.26
N PRO A 175 -22.22 26.46 -2.16
CA PRO A 175 -21.85 25.70 -0.98
C PRO A 175 -20.34 25.81 -0.72
N TYR A 176 -20.00 25.97 0.56
CA TYR A 176 -18.65 25.99 1.12
C TYR A 176 -18.64 25.15 2.39
N ILE A 177 -17.62 24.30 2.52
CA ILE A 177 -17.36 23.53 3.74
C ILE A 177 -15.97 23.90 4.21
N SER A 178 -15.87 24.49 5.39
CA SER A 178 -14.62 24.78 6.09
C SER A 178 -14.28 23.70 7.14
N LYS A 179 -13.08 23.76 7.72
CA LYS A 179 -12.65 22.85 8.78
C LYS A 179 -13.58 22.91 10.01
N PRO A 180 -14.02 24.09 10.50
CA PRO A 180 -15.07 24.17 11.53
C PRO A 180 -16.41 23.54 11.12
N ASP A 181 -16.80 23.66 9.85
CA ASP A 181 -18.08 23.11 9.37
C ASP A 181 -18.08 21.57 9.38
N VAL A 182 -16.93 20.93 9.18
CA VAL A 182 -16.78 19.47 9.31
C VAL A 182 -17.10 18.99 10.73
N GLU A 183 -16.66 19.72 11.76
CA GLU A 183 -16.92 19.35 13.17
C GLU A 183 -18.41 19.43 13.52
N THR A 184 -19.13 20.37 12.91
CA THR A 184 -20.55 20.60 13.15
C THR A 184 -21.47 19.93 12.11
N HIS A 185 -20.88 19.30 11.10
CA HIS A 185 -21.56 18.71 9.95
C HIS A 185 -22.49 19.71 9.22
N THR A 186 -22.00 20.94 9.03
CA THR A 186 -22.71 22.03 8.38
C THR A 186 -22.13 22.35 7.00
N VAL A 187 -22.87 23.15 6.22
CA VAL A 187 -22.42 23.69 4.93
C VAL A 187 -22.94 25.12 4.83
N GLU A 188 -22.06 26.05 4.48
CA GLU A 188 -22.41 27.45 4.29
C GLU A 188 -22.76 27.71 2.82
N ASN A 189 -23.82 28.47 2.51
CA ASN A 189 -24.15 28.87 1.14
C ASN A 189 -23.83 30.36 0.96
N PHE A 190 -22.76 30.67 0.23
CA PHE A 190 -22.27 32.05 0.09
C PHE A 190 -23.17 32.87 -0.85
N THR A 191 -23.41 34.12 -0.50
CA THR A 191 -24.13 35.04 -1.40
C THR A 191 -23.24 35.50 -2.56
N TYR A 192 -23.84 35.80 -3.73
CA TYR A 192 -23.07 36.15 -4.93
C TYR A 192 -22.19 37.40 -4.74
N ASP A 193 -22.66 38.38 -3.97
CA ASP A 193 -21.90 39.58 -3.62
C ASP A 193 -20.64 39.29 -2.80
N ARG A 194 -20.61 38.18 -2.03
CA ARG A 194 -19.45 37.81 -1.21
C ARG A 194 -18.25 37.34 -2.02
N TYR A 195 -18.48 36.71 -3.18
CA TYR A 195 -17.39 36.09 -3.97
C TYR A 195 -17.27 36.61 -5.40
N SER A 196 -18.24 37.34 -5.94
CA SER A 196 -18.19 37.82 -7.34
C SER A 196 -16.99 38.74 -7.65
N GLU A 197 -16.52 39.49 -6.65
CA GLU A 197 -15.34 40.38 -6.77
C GLU A 197 -14.04 39.73 -6.27
N SER A 198 -14.08 38.47 -5.79
CA SER A 198 -12.90 37.81 -5.26
C SER A 198 -11.87 37.53 -6.36
N GLU A 199 -10.59 37.46 -5.96
CA GLU A 199 -9.50 37.19 -6.90
C GLU A 199 -9.68 35.82 -7.58
N TYR A 200 -9.99 34.76 -6.81
CA TYR A 200 -10.17 33.42 -7.35
C TYR A 200 -11.31 33.33 -8.38
N TYR A 201 -12.42 34.05 -8.14
CA TYR A 201 -13.59 33.97 -9.01
C TYR A 201 -13.38 34.79 -10.29
N THR A 202 -12.90 36.03 -10.16
CA THR A 202 -12.62 36.91 -11.29
C THR A 202 -11.51 36.37 -12.20
N ARG A 203 -10.48 35.72 -11.62
CA ARG A 203 -9.43 35.05 -12.39
C ARG A 203 -9.91 33.78 -13.06
N ALA A 204 -10.68 32.92 -12.39
CA ALA A 204 -11.26 31.74 -13.02
C ALA A 204 -12.10 32.11 -14.25
N LYS A 205 -12.87 33.22 -14.17
CA LYS A 205 -13.68 33.76 -15.26
C LYS A 205 -12.87 34.34 -16.42
N SER A 206 -11.83 35.11 -16.13
CA SER A 206 -11.05 35.81 -17.15
C SER A 206 -9.95 34.95 -17.78
N GLU A 207 -9.32 34.07 -17.01
CA GLU A 207 -8.22 33.21 -17.48
C GLU A 207 -8.74 31.92 -18.13
N GLY A 208 -9.89 31.40 -17.67
CA GLY A 208 -10.48 30.14 -18.14
C GLY A 208 -9.63 28.90 -17.87
N SER A 209 -8.60 29.03 -17.01
CA SER A 209 -7.73 27.95 -16.53
C SER A 209 -7.66 27.95 -15.01
N ASN A 210 -7.20 26.84 -14.44
CA ASN A 210 -6.92 26.78 -13.01
C ASN A 210 -5.74 27.68 -12.61
N GLY A 211 -5.70 28.05 -11.34
CA GLY A 211 -4.66 28.92 -10.79
C GLY A 211 -4.75 29.03 -9.28
N PHE A 212 -3.98 29.97 -8.74
CA PHE A 212 -3.85 30.20 -7.30
C PHE A 212 -3.88 31.69 -7.00
N THR A 213 -4.50 32.09 -5.89
CA THR A 213 -4.50 33.48 -5.42
C THR A 213 -3.19 33.85 -4.73
N ASP A 214 -2.98 35.14 -4.48
CA ASP A 214 -2.04 35.57 -3.45
C ASP A 214 -2.53 35.10 -2.06
N THR A 215 -1.64 35.07 -1.07
CA THR A 215 -2.04 34.74 0.31
C THR A 215 -2.91 35.86 0.88
N TYR A 216 -4.00 35.49 1.54
CA TYR A 216 -4.89 36.41 2.23
C TYR A 216 -5.30 35.85 3.59
N THR A 217 -5.77 36.74 4.45
CA THR A 217 -6.35 36.39 5.74
C THR A 217 -7.85 36.39 5.61
N ASP A 218 -8.50 35.26 5.88
CA ASP A 218 -9.96 35.19 5.88
C ASP A 218 -10.56 35.87 7.12
N SER A 219 -11.89 36.00 7.19
CA SER A 219 -12.62 36.66 8.29
C SER A 219 -12.31 36.10 9.67
N ASP A 220 -11.91 34.83 9.75
CA ASP A 220 -11.55 34.14 10.99
C ASP A 220 -10.08 34.33 11.40
N GLY A 221 -9.32 35.15 10.67
CA GLY A 221 -7.91 35.41 10.95
C GLY A 221 -6.96 34.32 10.45
N VAL A 222 -7.45 33.37 9.66
CA VAL A 222 -6.67 32.27 9.10
C VAL A 222 -5.96 32.74 7.82
N ASN A 223 -4.64 32.56 7.78
CA ASN A 223 -3.85 32.83 6.57
C ASN A 223 -3.90 31.63 5.62
N MET A 224 -4.33 31.87 4.39
CA MET A 224 -4.53 30.85 3.38
C MET A 224 -4.24 31.39 1.99
N PHE A 225 -4.15 30.49 1.02
CA PHE A 225 -4.25 30.81 -0.40
C PHE A 225 -5.23 29.83 -1.04
N THR A 226 -5.85 30.25 -2.13
CA THR A 226 -6.92 29.49 -2.76
C THR A 226 -6.45 28.92 -4.09
N ALA A 227 -6.56 27.61 -4.26
CA ALA A 227 -6.54 26.98 -5.57
C ALA A 227 -7.91 27.11 -6.22
N PHE A 228 -7.99 27.65 -7.44
CA PHE A 228 -9.25 27.83 -8.14
C PHE A 228 -9.28 27.06 -9.45
N TYR A 229 -10.44 26.46 -9.75
CA TYR A 229 -10.68 25.66 -10.95
C TYR A 229 -11.99 26.09 -11.60
N PRO A 230 -11.98 26.54 -12.87
CA PRO A 230 -13.20 26.98 -13.55
C PRO A 230 -14.15 25.80 -13.79
N ILE A 231 -15.43 26.00 -13.44
CA ILE A 231 -16.51 25.07 -13.78
C ILE A 231 -17.04 25.48 -15.14
N LYS A 232 -17.02 24.56 -16.10
CA LYS A 232 -17.48 24.81 -17.46
C LYS A 232 -18.75 24.05 -17.79
N ASN A 233 -19.66 24.70 -18.53
CA ASN A 233 -20.86 24.07 -19.06
C ASN A 233 -20.54 23.23 -20.32
N ALA A 234 -21.55 22.55 -20.87
CA ALA A 234 -21.42 21.78 -22.11
C ALA A 234 -21.01 22.61 -23.35
N ALA A 235 -21.15 23.93 -23.32
CA ALA A 235 -20.72 24.87 -24.37
C ALA A 235 -19.28 25.39 -24.16
N ASP A 236 -18.54 24.85 -23.20
CA ASP A 236 -17.19 25.28 -22.77
C ASP A 236 -17.12 26.70 -22.16
N GLU A 237 -18.28 27.26 -21.76
CA GLU A 237 -18.36 28.55 -21.06
C GLU A 237 -18.15 28.35 -19.56
N VAL A 238 -17.38 29.23 -18.93
CA VAL A 238 -17.17 29.20 -17.47
C VAL A 238 -18.45 29.68 -16.78
N VAL A 239 -19.10 28.81 -16.01
CA VAL A 239 -20.37 29.06 -15.28
C VAL A 239 -20.22 28.99 -13.76
N GLY A 240 -19.00 28.84 -13.26
CA GLY A 240 -18.69 28.81 -11.84
C GLY A 240 -17.20 28.55 -11.58
N VAL A 241 -16.85 28.36 -10.31
CA VAL A 241 -15.50 28.04 -9.84
C VAL A 241 -15.56 27.04 -8.69
N ILE A 242 -14.65 26.07 -8.70
CA ILE A 242 -14.30 25.29 -7.51
C ILE A 242 -13.13 25.99 -6.85
N LEU A 243 -13.25 26.25 -5.56
CA LEU A 243 -12.16 26.79 -4.76
C LEU A 243 -11.74 25.78 -3.70
N ILE A 244 -10.44 25.73 -3.44
CA ILE A 244 -9.84 24.90 -2.41
C ILE A 244 -8.90 25.80 -1.62
N ASP A 245 -9.28 26.10 -0.39
CA ASP A 245 -8.52 26.95 0.52
C ASP A 245 -7.49 26.09 1.24
N VAL A 246 -6.23 26.46 1.09
CA VAL A 246 -5.07 25.75 1.64
C VAL A 246 -4.42 26.64 2.69
N TYR A 247 -4.12 26.10 3.87
CA TYR A 247 -3.41 26.84 4.90
C TYR A 247 -2.05 27.33 4.39
N SER A 248 -1.70 28.59 4.62
CA SER A 248 -0.38 29.10 4.22
C SER A 248 0.78 28.39 4.94
N ASP A 249 0.50 27.83 6.11
CA ASP A 249 1.45 27.08 6.94
C ASP A 249 1.92 25.77 6.31
N VAL A 250 1.23 25.28 5.27
CA VAL A 250 1.64 24.09 4.52
C VAL A 250 3.07 24.23 3.96
N PHE A 251 3.48 25.47 3.65
CA PHE A 251 4.80 25.74 3.12
C PHE A 251 5.91 25.61 4.18
N LYS A 252 5.61 25.48 5.47
CA LYS A 252 6.61 25.15 6.52
C LYS A 252 7.37 23.85 6.23
N ILE A 253 6.84 22.98 5.36
CA ILE A 253 7.52 21.77 4.90
C ILE A 253 8.89 22.03 4.23
N ILE A 254 9.14 23.26 3.75
CA ILE A 254 10.42 23.67 3.15
C ILE A 254 11.37 24.37 4.14
N ASP A 255 11.00 24.46 5.42
CA ASP A 255 11.92 24.87 6.47
C ASP A 255 12.99 23.78 6.62
N VAL A 256 14.25 24.19 6.54
CA VAL A 256 15.39 23.29 6.65
C VAL A 256 16.23 23.73 7.83
N ASP A 257 16.18 22.97 8.91
CA ASP A 257 17.14 23.06 10.01
C ASP A 257 18.42 22.34 9.58
N ASN A 258 19.43 23.12 9.19
CA ASN A 258 20.73 22.59 8.81
C ASN A 258 21.82 23.15 9.74
N GLU A 259 22.45 22.28 10.54
CA GLU A 259 23.51 22.67 11.48
C GLU A 259 24.75 23.26 10.78
N GLU A 260 25.00 22.87 9.53
CA GLU A 260 26.11 23.38 8.71
C GLU A 260 25.81 24.76 8.11
N PHE A 261 24.52 25.03 7.82
CA PHE A 261 24.04 26.28 7.22
C PHE A 261 22.90 26.90 8.06
N PRO A 262 23.19 27.39 9.28
CA PRO A 262 22.17 27.89 10.20
C PRO A 262 21.45 29.15 9.71
N SER A 263 22.03 29.88 8.75
CA SER A 263 21.42 31.07 8.15
C SER A 263 20.76 30.77 6.79
N MET A 264 20.62 29.49 6.42
CA MET A 264 19.95 29.09 5.18
C MET A 264 18.45 29.36 5.26
N TYR A 265 17.87 29.78 4.15
CA TYR A 265 16.43 29.99 4.07
C TYR A 265 15.86 29.70 2.70
N SER A 266 14.56 29.41 2.73
CA SER A 266 13.80 29.05 1.55
C SER A 266 12.64 30.03 1.36
N ASN A 267 12.35 30.41 0.12
CA ASN A 267 11.19 31.23 -0.23
C ASN A 267 10.36 30.55 -1.32
N VAL A 268 9.04 30.74 -1.27
CA VAL A 268 8.11 30.44 -2.36
C VAL A 268 7.64 31.76 -2.96
N ILE A 269 7.88 31.96 -4.26
CA ILE A 269 7.57 33.20 -4.95
C ILE A 269 6.62 32.90 -6.11
N ASN A 270 5.47 33.58 -6.16
CA ASN A 270 4.50 33.37 -7.22
C ASN A 270 4.84 34.12 -8.52
N GLU A 271 3.99 33.98 -9.54
CA GLU A 271 4.19 34.58 -10.86
C GLU A 271 4.20 36.12 -10.84
N ASN A 272 3.58 36.72 -9.83
CA ASN A 272 3.50 38.16 -9.63
C ASN A 272 4.67 38.69 -8.78
N GLY A 273 5.61 37.82 -8.41
CA GLY A 273 6.73 38.15 -7.54
C GLY A 273 6.35 38.38 -6.08
N THR A 274 5.18 37.92 -5.63
CA THR A 274 4.81 37.93 -4.20
C THR A 274 5.48 36.75 -3.50
N ILE A 275 6.06 36.98 -2.32
CA ILE A 275 6.61 35.91 -1.47
C ILE A 275 5.44 35.28 -0.70
N LEU A 276 5.02 34.08 -1.10
CA LEU A 276 3.93 33.34 -0.46
C LEU A 276 4.36 32.72 0.86
N TYR A 277 5.62 32.28 0.94
CA TYR A 277 6.21 31.75 2.15
C TYR A 277 7.71 32.05 2.20
N SER A 278 8.22 32.22 3.42
CA SER A 278 9.63 32.34 3.70
C SER A 278 9.92 31.78 5.08
N SER A 279 10.99 30.99 5.20
CA SER A 279 11.48 30.59 6.53
C SER A 279 12.00 31.80 7.35
N HIS A 280 12.19 32.96 6.70
CA HIS A 280 12.26 34.27 7.35
C HIS A 280 10.88 34.95 7.33
N THR A 281 10.11 34.77 8.40
CA THR A 281 8.69 35.19 8.48
C THR A 281 8.41 36.68 8.23
N ASN A 282 9.42 37.56 8.33
CA ASN A 282 9.28 39.02 8.17
C ASN A 282 9.12 39.50 6.71
N VAL A 283 9.23 38.62 5.72
CA VAL A 283 9.09 38.96 4.30
C VAL A 283 7.88 38.31 3.60
N ILE A 284 7.13 37.47 4.30
CA ILE A 284 5.90 36.85 3.78
C ILE A 284 4.90 37.95 3.38
N GLY A 285 4.28 37.80 2.21
CA GLY A 285 3.30 38.74 1.64
C GLY A 285 3.91 39.97 0.94
N LYS A 286 5.23 40.19 1.03
CA LYS A 286 5.89 41.32 0.33
C LYS A 286 6.23 40.95 -1.10
N LYS A 287 6.34 41.96 -1.97
CA LYS A 287 6.93 41.75 -3.30
C LYS A 287 8.42 41.48 -3.16
N PHE A 288 8.89 40.45 -3.86
CA PHE A 288 10.29 40.05 -3.91
C PHE A 288 11.20 41.20 -4.35
N LYS A 289 10.73 42.10 -5.22
CA LYS A 289 11.46 43.31 -5.61
C LYS A 289 11.82 44.21 -4.41
N ASP A 290 11.00 44.21 -3.38
CA ASP A 290 11.17 45.08 -2.20
C ASP A 290 12.05 44.43 -1.12
N THR A 291 12.42 43.16 -1.27
CA THR A 291 13.26 42.41 -0.31
C THR A 291 14.73 42.34 -0.73
N VAL A 292 15.06 42.79 -1.94
CA VAL A 292 16.42 42.85 -2.49
C VAL A 292 16.73 44.25 -3.04
N SER A 293 18.00 44.56 -3.27
CA SER A 293 18.37 45.84 -3.91
C SER A 293 17.91 45.89 -5.37
N GLU A 294 17.76 47.09 -5.95
CA GLU A 294 17.36 47.24 -7.35
C GLU A 294 18.31 46.52 -8.32
N GLU A 295 19.61 46.56 -8.06
CA GLU A 295 20.64 45.87 -8.85
C GLU A 295 20.51 44.34 -8.75
N ALA A 296 20.25 43.81 -7.55
CA ALA A 296 20.03 42.38 -7.34
C ALA A 296 18.75 41.92 -8.06
N TYR A 297 17.66 42.69 -7.95
CA TYR A 297 16.40 42.38 -8.63
C TYR A 297 16.56 42.35 -10.15
N ALA A 298 17.25 43.33 -10.74
CA ALA A 298 17.48 43.38 -12.19
C ALA A 298 18.23 42.14 -12.69
N THR A 299 19.23 41.67 -11.94
CA THR A 299 20.01 40.47 -12.27
C THR A 299 19.17 39.21 -12.18
N ILE A 300 18.42 39.05 -11.09
CA ILE A 300 17.55 37.89 -10.86
C ILE A 300 16.44 37.83 -11.91
N LYS A 301 15.81 38.97 -12.23
CA LYS A 301 14.74 39.06 -13.23
C LYS A 301 15.22 38.61 -14.61
N ALA A 302 16.42 39.03 -15.02
CA ALA A 302 16.99 38.63 -16.30
C ALA A 302 17.21 37.11 -16.42
N GLU A 303 17.46 36.41 -15.32
CA GLU A 303 17.55 34.94 -15.30
C GLU A 303 16.16 34.28 -15.24
N ILE A 304 15.23 34.82 -14.43
CA ILE A 304 13.84 34.36 -14.37
C ILE A 304 13.18 34.39 -15.77
N ASP A 305 13.42 35.45 -16.54
CA ASP A 305 12.87 35.61 -17.90
C ASP A 305 13.38 34.54 -18.89
N LYS A 306 14.46 33.81 -18.57
CA LYS A 306 14.95 32.66 -19.37
C LYS A 306 14.20 31.35 -19.06
N GLY A 307 13.52 31.26 -17.92
CA GLY A 307 12.63 30.15 -17.55
C GLY A 307 13.30 28.84 -17.10
N GLY A 308 14.62 28.77 -17.00
CA GLY A 308 15.34 27.60 -16.48
C GLY A 308 15.78 27.77 -15.03
N ARG A 309 16.25 26.69 -14.39
CA ARG A 309 16.92 26.78 -13.09
C ARG A 309 18.19 27.61 -13.18
N PHE A 310 18.49 28.36 -12.14
CA PHE A 310 19.70 29.18 -12.10
C PHE A 310 20.14 29.44 -10.66
N ASN A 311 21.40 29.85 -10.52
CA ASN A 311 21.88 30.43 -9.27
C ASN A 311 22.56 31.79 -9.53
N VAL A 312 22.55 32.64 -8.52
CA VAL A 312 23.10 33.98 -8.60
C VAL A 312 23.60 34.45 -7.24
N THR A 313 24.75 35.11 -7.23
CA THR A 313 25.25 35.81 -6.05
C THR A 313 24.75 37.25 -6.06
N THR A 314 24.10 37.67 -4.98
CA THR A 314 23.59 39.04 -4.85
C THR A 314 24.03 39.68 -3.53
N ALA A 315 24.05 41.02 -3.49
CA ALA A 315 24.30 41.76 -2.26
C ALA A 315 23.04 41.82 -1.38
N SER A 316 23.22 41.69 -0.07
CA SER A 316 22.20 41.85 0.97
C SER A 316 22.75 42.75 2.08
N SER A 317 21.88 43.24 2.97
CA SER A 317 22.25 44.04 4.15
C SER A 317 23.22 43.31 5.09
N SER A 318 23.15 41.98 5.15
CA SER A 318 24.01 41.12 5.96
C SER A 318 25.27 40.63 5.24
N GLY A 319 25.48 41.00 3.98
CA GLY A 319 26.61 40.55 3.15
C GLY A 319 26.17 39.95 1.82
N LYS A 320 27.07 39.26 1.11
CA LYS A 320 26.71 38.56 -0.13
C LYS A 320 25.95 37.28 0.17
N VAL A 321 24.90 37.00 -0.60
CA VAL A 321 24.05 35.81 -0.49
C VAL A 321 24.10 35.06 -1.81
N GLN A 322 24.34 33.76 -1.74
CA GLN A 322 24.21 32.84 -2.86
C GLN A 322 22.76 32.35 -2.90
N ARG A 323 22.11 32.47 -4.06
CA ARG A 323 20.69 32.15 -4.24
C ARG A 323 20.54 31.13 -5.36
N PHE A 324 19.75 30.10 -5.11
CA PHE A 324 19.38 29.05 -6.04
C PHE A 324 17.89 29.17 -6.31
N TYR A 325 17.49 29.07 -7.57
CA TYR A 325 16.11 29.19 -8.01
C TYR A 325 15.75 28.00 -8.87
N GLU A 326 14.69 27.31 -8.47
CA GLU A 326 14.11 26.21 -9.22
C GLU A 326 12.69 26.60 -9.67
N PRO A 327 12.35 26.46 -10.96
CA PRO A 327 11.03 26.77 -11.48
C PRO A 327 10.03 25.68 -11.09
N LEU A 328 8.87 26.09 -10.57
CA LEU A 328 7.73 25.24 -10.27
C LEU A 328 6.57 25.63 -11.19
N LYS A 329 6.12 24.71 -12.04
CA LYS A 329 5.04 24.97 -13.00
C LYS A 329 3.68 24.91 -12.31
N MET A 330 2.96 26.02 -12.33
CA MET A 330 1.60 26.17 -11.81
C MET A 330 0.66 26.43 -12.98
N GLY A 331 0.17 25.37 -13.62
CA GLY A 331 -0.61 25.46 -14.85
C GLY A 331 0.16 26.14 -15.99
N LYS A 332 -0.30 27.31 -16.45
CA LYS A 332 0.40 28.13 -17.46
C LYS A 332 1.40 29.13 -16.85
N LYS A 333 1.51 29.18 -15.53
CA LYS A 333 2.36 30.12 -14.80
C LYS A 333 3.54 29.38 -14.17
N THR A 334 4.54 30.13 -13.75
CA THR A 334 5.74 29.58 -13.12
C THR A 334 5.99 30.30 -11.82
N TRP A 335 5.96 29.54 -10.74
CA TRP A 335 6.42 29.94 -9.42
C TRP A 335 7.90 29.62 -9.30
N TRP A 336 8.54 30.22 -8.32
CA TRP A 336 9.97 30.06 -8.07
C TRP A 336 10.19 29.65 -6.63
N VAL A 337 10.82 28.50 -6.45
CA VAL A 337 11.29 28.04 -5.15
C VAL A 337 12.75 28.45 -5.04
N GLN A 338 13.02 29.29 -4.06
CA GLN A 338 14.35 29.81 -3.79
C GLN A 338 14.95 29.11 -2.58
N THR A 339 16.21 28.72 -2.68
CA THR A 339 17.07 28.39 -1.53
C THR A 339 18.22 29.39 -1.49
N ALA A 340 18.46 30.01 -0.33
CA ALA A 340 19.45 31.08 -0.19
C ALA A 340 20.33 30.87 1.05
N VAL A 341 21.63 31.11 0.88
CA VAL A 341 22.65 30.92 1.92
C VAL A 341 23.68 32.06 1.87
N PRO A 342 24.15 32.59 3.01
CA PRO A 342 25.24 33.56 3.02
C PRO A 342 26.52 33.01 2.38
N VAL A 343 27.16 33.80 1.51
CA VAL A 343 28.41 33.42 0.81
C VAL A 343 29.55 33.06 1.77
N LYS A 344 29.49 33.59 3.00
CA LYS A 344 30.44 33.28 4.08
C LYS A 344 30.33 31.83 4.55
N GLU A 345 29.10 31.33 4.70
CA GLU A 345 28.81 29.93 5.07
C GLU A 345 29.02 29.01 3.86
N TYR A 346 28.49 29.39 2.69
CA TYR A 346 28.67 28.65 1.43
C TYR A 346 30.14 28.36 1.08
N ASN A 347 31.05 29.30 1.36
CA ASN A 347 32.50 29.12 1.13
C ASN A 347 33.28 28.75 2.40
N ALA A 348 32.65 28.45 3.53
CA ALA A 348 33.35 28.23 4.80
C ALA A 348 34.35 27.05 4.70
N ALA A 349 33.91 25.92 4.13
CA ALA A 349 34.77 24.76 3.87
C ALA A 349 35.92 25.11 2.90
N SER A 350 35.59 25.76 1.78
CA SER A 350 36.57 26.18 0.75
C SER A 350 37.61 27.17 1.30
N ASN A 351 37.19 28.12 2.13
CA ASN A 351 38.07 29.10 2.78
C ASN A 351 38.97 28.47 3.86
N THR A 352 38.45 27.49 4.61
CA THR A 352 39.22 26.78 5.64
C THR A 352 40.35 25.97 5.00
N ILE A 353 40.06 25.23 3.93
CA ILE A 353 41.07 24.50 3.15
C ILE A 353 42.10 25.46 2.54
N ARG A 354 41.66 26.56 1.91
CA ARG A 354 42.55 27.57 1.33
C ARG A 354 43.49 28.19 2.38
N ASN A 355 42.97 28.56 3.54
CA ASN A 355 43.77 29.17 4.61
C ASN A 355 44.77 28.18 5.22
N SER A 356 44.41 26.90 5.29
CA SER A 356 45.29 25.82 5.73
C SER A 356 46.47 25.62 4.78
N ILE A 357 46.23 25.67 3.46
CA ILE A 357 47.27 25.58 2.42
C ILE A 357 48.21 26.81 2.45
N ILE A 358 47.67 28.02 2.65
CA ILE A 358 48.48 29.25 2.75
C ILE A 358 49.36 29.23 4.01
N ALA A 359 48.81 28.82 5.16
CA ALA A 359 49.55 28.72 6.42
C ALA A 359 50.72 27.72 6.31
N ALA A 360 50.49 26.54 5.70
CA ALA A 360 51.52 25.55 5.45
C ALA A 360 52.64 26.09 4.53
N THR A 361 52.29 26.89 3.52
CA THR A 361 53.25 27.48 2.58
C THR A 361 54.17 28.50 3.25
N VAL A 362 53.63 29.36 4.13
CA VAL A 362 54.42 30.35 4.87
C VAL A 362 55.43 29.67 5.81
N ILE A 363 55.04 28.58 6.45
CA ILE A 363 55.91 27.79 7.34
C ILE A 363 57.09 27.19 6.56
N ILE A 364 56.84 26.65 5.36
CA ILE A 364 57.88 26.05 4.50
C ILE A 364 58.91 27.10 4.02
N VAL A 365 58.48 28.33 3.71
CA VAL A 365 59.38 29.41 3.25
C VAL A 365 60.30 29.90 4.37
N VAL A 366 59.80 29.99 5.62
CA VAL A 366 60.61 30.38 6.79
C VAL A 366 61.66 29.30 7.09
N ILE A 367 61.31 28.02 6.97
CA ILE A 367 62.23 26.89 7.18
C ILE A 367 63.36 26.88 6.13
N LEU A 368 63.06 27.19 4.86
CA LEU A 368 64.04 27.23 3.76
C LEU A 368 65.06 28.38 3.91
N PHE A 369 64.66 29.52 4.47
CA PHE A 369 65.53 30.68 4.68
C PHE A 369 66.54 30.46 5.81
N VAL A 370 66.14 29.72 6.86
CA VAL A 370 66.99 29.36 8.00
C VAL A 370 67.99 28.26 7.61
N LEU A 371 67.58 27.29 6.79
CA LEU A 371 68.44 26.20 6.31
C LEU A 371 69.56 26.68 5.36
N THR A 372 69.27 27.66 4.50
CA THR A 372 70.24 28.16 3.49
C THR A 372 71.33 29.06 4.09
N TYR A 373 71.05 29.80 5.16
CA TYR A 373 72.04 30.61 5.88
C TYR A 373 73.01 29.75 6.72
N GLY A 374 72.53 28.64 7.29
CA GLY A 374 73.33 27.75 8.14
C GLY A 374 74.34 26.87 7.37
N LEU A 375 74.00 26.44 6.15
CA LEU A 375 74.79 25.47 5.38
C LEU A 375 76.06 26.05 4.72
N ILE A 376 76.11 27.37 4.46
CA ILE A 376 77.21 28.00 3.70
C ILE A 376 78.41 28.34 4.60
N LYS A 377 78.18 28.66 5.88
CA LYS A 377 79.24 29.15 6.78
C LYS A 377 80.14 28.03 7.35
N LYS A 378 79.65 26.79 7.39
CA LYS A 378 80.31 25.72 8.16
C LYS A 378 81.18 24.76 7.33
N ASN A 379 81.10 24.76 5.99
CA ASN A 379 81.50 23.57 5.21
C ASN A 379 82.70 23.69 4.22
N LEU A 380 83.55 24.71 4.32
CA LEU A 380 84.48 25.05 3.23
C LEU A 380 85.94 24.56 3.32
N ALA A 381 86.30 23.48 4.02
CA ALA A 381 87.61 22.88 3.72
C ALA A 381 87.71 21.34 3.79
N PRO A 382 87.15 20.62 4.76
CA PRO A 382 87.30 19.16 4.79
C PRO A 382 86.10 18.34 4.26
N LEU A 383 84.92 18.95 4.05
CA LEU A 383 83.66 18.23 3.76
C LEU A 383 83.48 17.70 2.34
N LYS A 384 84.40 17.98 1.41
CA LYS A 384 84.28 17.50 0.04
C LYS A 384 84.36 15.96 -0.06
N LYS A 385 85.00 15.30 0.91
CA LYS A 385 85.09 13.83 0.98
C LYS A 385 83.92 13.17 1.73
N ILE A 386 83.37 13.81 2.77
CA ILE A 386 82.17 13.32 3.48
C ILE A 386 80.91 13.50 2.61
N SER A 387 80.83 14.59 1.84
CA SER A 387 79.71 14.85 0.92
C SER A 387 79.52 13.74 -0.11
N ALA A 388 80.60 13.11 -0.60
CA ALA A 388 80.50 12.04 -1.60
C ALA A 388 79.88 10.75 -1.03
N VAL A 389 80.26 10.38 0.20
CA VAL A 389 79.67 9.25 0.93
C VAL A 389 78.22 9.53 1.31
N ALA A 390 77.92 10.76 1.76
CA ALA A 390 76.55 11.18 2.06
C ALA A 390 75.65 11.25 0.81
N ASP A 391 76.18 11.60 -0.37
CA ASP A 391 75.45 11.62 -1.65
C ASP A 391 75.12 10.21 -2.17
N SER A 392 75.99 9.22 -1.93
CA SER A 392 75.70 7.81 -2.18
C SER A 392 74.59 7.30 -1.26
N VAL A 393 74.71 7.53 0.05
CA VAL A 393 73.69 7.17 1.05
C VAL A 393 72.34 7.88 0.78
N ALA A 394 72.36 9.15 0.36
CA ALA A 394 71.15 9.90 0.02
C ALA A 394 70.46 9.44 -1.28
N ARG A 395 71.18 8.74 -2.17
CA ARG A 395 70.63 8.10 -3.38
C ARG A 395 70.22 6.64 -3.17
N GLY A 396 70.32 6.12 -1.94
CA GLY A 396 69.99 4.73 -1.59
C GLY A 396 71.11 3.71 -1.85
N ASP A 397 72.32 4.19 -2.19
CA ASP A 397 73.51 3.35 -2.36
C ASP A 397 74.28 3.27 -1.04
N PHE A 398 74.07 2.17 -0.33
CA PHE A 398 74.70 1.98 0.97
C PHE A 398 76.07 1.29 0.86
N GLU A 399 76.49 0.73 -0.28
CA GLU A 399 77.74 -0.04 -0.49
C GLU A 399 78.99 0.87 -0.64
N VAL A 400 79.37 1.61 0.41
CA VAL A 400 80.48 2.59 0.35
C VAL A 400 81.64 2.22 1.30
N ASP A 401 82.89 2.31 0.83
CA ASP A 401 84.11 2.06 1.63
C ASP A 401 84.42 3.26 2.56
N LEU A 402 84.46 3.00 3.88
CA LEU A 402 84.55 4.02 4.93
C LEU A 402 85.92 4.06 5.62
N ASN A 403 86.99 3.83 4.87
CA ASN A 403 88.36 3.84 5.42
C ASN A 403 88.91 5.27 5.57
N TYR A 404 88.76 5.86 6.75
CA TYR A 404 89.33 7.17 7.11
C TYR A 404 90.03 7.11 8.48
N HIS A 405 91.36 7.26 8.48
CA HIS A 405 92.23 6.98 9.63
C HIS A 405 92.72 8.24 10.38
N SER A 406 91.84 9.23 10.58
CA SER A 406 92.15 10.42 11.40
C SER A 406 91.38 10.35 12.73
N GLN A 407 92.02 10.64 13.86
CA GLN A 407 91.36 10.68 15.18
C GLN A 407 90.75 12.07 15.50
N ASP A 408 90.24 12.75 14.47
CA ASP A 408 89.59 14.06 14.56
C ASP A 408 88.04 13.92 14.53
N GLU A 409 87.32 15.04 14.64
CA GLU A 409 85.87 15.06 14.58
C GLU A 409 85.31 14.54 13.24
N ILE A 410 86.13 14.46 12.17
CA ILE A 410 85.76 13.90 10.87
C ILE A 410 85.86 12.37 10.88
N GLY A 411 86.86 11.80 11.56
CA GLY A 411 86.95 10.36 11.82
C GLY A 411 85.81 9.85 12.69
N ASN A 412 85.45 10.57 13.75
CA ASN A 412 84.27 10.26 14.56
C ASN A 412 82.96 10.38 13.75
N ALA A 413 82.87 11.36 12.83
CA ALA A 413 81.73 11.51 11.94
C ALA A 413 81.63 10.38 10.90
N ILE A 414 82.75 9.87 10.37
CA ILE A 414 82.76 8.73 9.42
C ILE A 414 82.43 7.41 10.14
N HIS A 415 82.92 7.19 11.36
CA HIS A 415 82.55 6.04 12.18
C HIS A 415 81.06 6.06 12.61
N GLY A 416 80.55 7.24 12.96
CA GLY A 416 79.13 7.46 13.24
C GLY A 416 78.26 7.26 12.00
N LEU A 417 78.69 7.77 10.83
CA LEU A 417 78.01 7.57 9.55
C LEU A 417 78.03 6.08 9.14
N GLY A 418 79.13 5.37 9.35
CA GLY A 418 79.19 3.92 9.13
C GLY A 418 78.25 3.13 10.04
N SER A 419 78.14 3.52 11.31
CA SER A 419 77.17 2.91 12.24
C SER A 419 75.72 3.17 11.81
N VAL A 420 75.42 4.36 11.27
CA VAL A 420 74.10 4.70 10.72
C VAL A 420 73.82 3.92 9.44
N VAL A 421 74.78 3.81 8.52
CA VAL A 421 74.64 3.07 7.25
C VAL A 421 74.42 1.59 7.51
N THR A 422 75.23 0.95 8.36
CA THR A 422 75.04 -0.46 8.74
C THR A 422 73.67 -0.68 9.38
N ARG A 423 73.23 0.25 10.22
CA ARG A 423 71.94 0.12 10.89
C ARG A 423 70.74 0.33 9.96
N ILE A 424 70.84 1.27 9.02
CA ILE A 424 69.82 1.47 7.97
C ILE A 424 69.76 0.26 7.04
N ARG A 425 70.90 -0.34 6.65
CA ARG A 425 70.90 -1.59 5.88
C ARG A 425 70.17 -2.71 6.61
N ASN A 426 70.50 -2.96 7.88
CA ASN A 426 69.84 -4.00 8.68
C ASN A 426 68.33 -3.75 8.84
N ILE A 427 67.91 -2.48 8.99
CA ILE A 427 66.48 -2.13 9.05
C ILE A 427 65.80 -2.30 7.69
N ILE A 428 66.44 -1.94 6.58
CA ILE A 428 65.87 -2.10 5.22
C ILE A 428 65.72 -3.57 4.86
N GLU A 429 66.73 -4.40 5.16
CA GLU A 429 66.68 -5.85 4.94
C GLU A 429 65.56 -6.48 5.78
N ASP A 430 65.48 -6.15 7.07
CA ASP A 430 64.42 -6.64 7.96
C ASP A 430 63.01 -6.12 7.58
N LEU A 431 62.89 -4.88 7.10
CA LEU A 431 61.65 -4.33 6.55
C LEU A 431 61.24 -5.03 5.26
N HIS A 432 62.18 -5.28 4.35
CA HIS A 432 61.92 -6.03 3.12
C HIS A 432 61.37 -7.42 3.47
N ASP A 433 61.99 -8.12 4.41
CA ASP A 433 61.56 -9.47 4.78
C ASP A 433 60.18 -9.45 5.45
N LYS A 434 59.97 -8.60 6.46
CA LYS A 434 58.70 -8.51 7.20
C LYS A 434 57.54 -8.00 6.35
N LEU A 435 57.73 -6.94 5.56
CA LEU A 435 56.71 -6.45 4.64
C LEU A 435 56.50 -7.43 3.48
N GLY A 436 57.54 -8.14 3.05
CA GLY A 436 57.46 -9.22 2.08
C GLY A 436 56.50 -10.31 2.54
N GLU A 437 56.64 -10.77 3.79
CA GLU A 437 55.72 -11.75 4.39
C GLU A 437 54.29 -11.20 4.54
N ILE A 438 54.11 -9.96 5.03
CA ILE A 438 52.79 -9.32 5.12
C ILE A 438 52.13 -9.21 3.74
N SER A 439 52.89 -8.87 2.69
CA SER A 439 52.38 -8.75 1.31
C SER A 439 51.93 -10.09 0.71
N ARG A 440 52.53 -11.20 1.17
CA ARG A 440 52.12 -12.57 0.81
C ARG A 440 50.91 -13.05 1.63
N GLY A 441 50.36 -12.20 2.49
CA GLY A 441 49.22 -12.51 3.34
C GLY A 441 49.58 -13.29 4.61
N ASN A 442 50.86 -13.33 4.99
CA ASN A 442 51.28 -13.93 6.25
C ASN A 442 51.20 -12.90 7.38
N PHE A 443 50.15 -12.96 8.20
CA PHE A 443 50.00 -12.09 9.38
C PHE A 443 50.47 -12.77 10.67
N THR A 444 51.07 -13.96 10.57
CA THR A 444 51.66 -14.67 11.71
C THR A 444 53.11 -14.28 11.99
N VAL A 445 53.71 -13.44 11.13
CA VAL A 445 55.08 -12.92 11.23
C VAL A 445 55.39 -12.43 12.64
N ASP A 446 56.57 -12.81 13.14
CA ASP A 446 57.06 -12.36 14.43
C ASP A 446 57.60 -10.92 14.31
N LEU A 447 56.94 -10.01 15.04
CA LEU A 447 57.29 -8.59 15.10
C LEU A 447 57.74 -8.19 16.51
N SER A 448 58.18 -9.16 17.34
CA SER A 448 58.59 -8.94 18.73
C SER A 448 60.06 -8.50 18.90
N ASP A 449 60.88 -8.65 17.85
CA ASP A 449 62.30 -8.24 17.90
C ASP A 449 62.48 -6.72 17.75
N ASN A 450 62.87 -6.08 18.86
CA ASN A 450 63.14 -4.64 18.95
C ASN A 450 64.62 -4.29 18.70
N GLY A 451 65.50 -5.27 18.48
CA GLY A 451 66.96 -5.06 18.46
C GLY A 451 67.41 -4.04 17.40
N ASN A 452 66.79 -4.06 16.23
CA ASN A 452 67.13 -3.16 15.12
C ASN A 452 66.42 -1.79 15.22
N TYR A 453 65.23 -1.73 15.82
CA TYR A 453 64.36 -0.53 15.88
C TYR A 453 64.42 0.18 17.23
N VAL A 454 65.44 1.01 17.46
CA VAL A 454 65.53 1.84 18.69
C VAL A 454 65.50 3.33 18.37
N GLY A 455 65.02 4.15 19.32
CA GLY A 455 64.93 5.60 19.16
C GLY A 455 63.91 5.99 18.09
N ALA A 456 64.31 6.85 17.14
CA ALA A 456 63.41 7.37 16.11
C ALA A 456 62.87 6.31 15.11
N TYR A 457 63.42 5.08 15.12
CA TYR A 457 62.95 3.98 14.26
C TYR A 457 61.87 3.10 14.90
N ALA A 458 61.64 3.20 16.22
CA ALA A 458 60.61 2.43 16.92
C ALA A 458 59.19 2.59 16.34
N PRO A 459 58.75 3.79 15.91
CA PRO A 459 57.42 3.97 15.30
C PRO A 459 57.19 3.15 14.02
N LEU A 460 58.25 2.75 13.30
CA LEU A 460 58.13 1.90 12.11
C LEU A 460 57.66 0.49 12.47
N LEU A 461 58.25 -0.09 13.53
CA LEU A 461 57.87 -1.40 14.04
C LEU A 461 56.45 -1.36 14.65
N GLU A 462 56.13 -0.31 15.42
CA GLU A 462 54.78 -0.09 15.96
C GLU A 462 53.73 0.02 14.85
N SER A 463 54.06 0.71 13.75
CA SER A 463 53.17 0.83 12.59
C SER A 463 52.94 -0.52 11.90
N MET A 464 54.00 -1.32 11.69
CA MET A 464 53.86 -2.67 11.13
C MET A 464 53.03 -3.60 12.02
N GLN A 465 53.26 -3.54 13.34
CA GLN A 465 52.46 -4.29 14.32
C GLN A 465 50.98 -3.88 14.27
N SER A 466 50.72 -2.57 14.21
CA SER A 466 49.36 -2.02 14.11
C SER A 466 48.66 -2.45 12.81
N ILE A 467 49.33 -2.33 11.66
CA ILE A 467 48.81 -2.75 10.36
C ILE A 467 48.50 -4.25 10.37
N THR A 468 49.45 -5.07 10.81
CA THR A 468 49.29 -6.53 10.84
C THR A 468 48.14 -6.93 11.76
N LYS A 469 48.04 -6.30 12.94
CA LYS A 469 46.95 -6.53 13.89
C LYS A 469 45.59 -6.15 13.32
N GLN A 470 45.46 -4.97 12.70
CA GLN A 470 44.20 -4.47 12.15
C GLN A 470 43.75 -5.29 10.93
N LEU A 471 44.66 -5.67 10.04
CA LEU A 471 44.36 -6.52 8.89
C LEU A 471 43.99 -7.94 9.33
N ASN A 472 44.72 -8.52 10.29
CA ASN A 472 44.39 -9.81 10.88
C ASN A 472 42.98 -9.81 11.50
N GLN A 473 42.66 -8.79 12.31
CA GLN A 473 41.34 -8.67 12.91
C GLN A 473 40.25 -8.50 11.86
N THR A 474 40.48 -7.65 10.84
CA THR A 474 39.51 -7.44 9.77
C THR A 474 39.23 -8.74 8.99
N MET A 475 40.25 -9.55 8.70
CA MET A 475 40.08 -10.84 8.04
C MET A 475 39.34 -11.87 8.93
N LEU A 476 39.60 -11.86 10.24
CA LEU A 476 38.85 -12.68 11.19
C LEU A 476 37.37 -12.27 11.25
N ASP A 477 37.09 -10.97 11.28
CA ASP A 477 35.72 -10.44 11.25
C ASP A 477 35.00 -10.86 9.96
N ILE A 478 35.66 -10.74 8.78
CA ILE A 478 35.09 -11.15 7.49
C ILE A 478 34.79 -12.65 7.47
N ARG A 479 35.71 -13.49 7.98
CA ARG A 479 35.48 -14.93 8.08
C ARG A 479 34.27 -15.25 8.95
N GLN A 480 34.18 -14.64 10.12
CA GLN A 480 33.04 -14.81 11.02
C GLN A 480 31.74 -14.36 10.39
N SER A 481 31.70 -13.20 9.73
CA SER A 481 30.52 -12.73 9.00
C SER A 481 30.14 -13.68 7.86
N SER A 482 31.11 -14.24 7.15
CA SER A 482 30.86 -15.23 6.09
C SER A 482 30.24 -16.52 6.64
N GLU A 483 30.74 -17.03 7.76
CA GLU A 483 30.18 -18.19 8.46
C GLU A 483 28.73 -17.92 8.92
N GLN A 484 28.47 -16.72 9.44
CA GLN A 484 27.12 -16.30 9.82
C GLN A 484 26.18 -16.19 8.62
N VAL A 485 26.61 -15.61 7.50
CA VAL A 485 25.82 -15.54 6.26
C VAL A 485 25.54 -16.94 5.71
N SER A 486 26.52 -17.83 5.71
CA SER A 486 26.34 -19.22 5.26
C SER A 486 25.31 -19.96 6.13
N SER A 487 25.43 -19.86 7.45
CA SER A 487 24.47 -20.46 8.37
C SER A 487 23.07 -19.86 8.26
N GLY A 488 22.96 -18.54 8.10
CA GLY A 488 21.67 -17.86 7.91
C GLY A 488 21.03 -18.25 6.59
N ALA A 489 21.81 -18.38 5.52
CA ALA A 489 21.34 -18.86 4.23
C ALA A 489 20.84 -20.32 4.30
N GLU A 490 21.55 -21.23 4.99
CA GLU A 490 21.05 -22.59 5.22
C GLU A 490 19.69 -22.59 5.94
N GLN A 491 19.52 -21.76 6.97
CA GLN A 491 18.24 -21.62 7.68
C GLN A 491 17.11 -21.08 6.80
N VAL A 492 17.40 -20.08 5.97
CA VAL A 492 16.42 -19.55 5.00
C VAL A 492 16.04 -20.62 3.97
N SER A 493 17.01 -21.41 3.50
CA SER A 493 16.75 -22.50 2.55
C SER A 493 15.86 -23.59 3.15
N ASP A 494 16.16 -24.02 4.38
CA ASP A 494 15.36 -25.02 5.11
C ASP A 494 13.93 -24.51 5.36
N GLY A 495 13.79 -23.24 5.78
CA GLY A 495 12.49 -22.60 6.01
C GLY A 495 11.69 -22.45 4.71
N ALA A 496 12.35 -22.07 3.62
CA ALA A 496 11.72 -21.99 2.31
C ALA A 496 11.27 -23.37 1.79
N GLN A 497 12.07 -24.42 2.00
CA GLN A 497 11.68 -25.77 1.63
C GLN A 497 10.47 -26.27 2.45
N ALA A 498 10.43 -25.96 3.75
CA ALA A 498 9.28 -26.25 4.60
C ALA A 498 8.02 -25.49 4.13
N LEU A 499 8.16 -24.22 3.75
CA LEU A 499 7.06 -23.42 3.20
C LEU A 499 6.55 -23.99 1.87
N ALA A 500 7.44 -24.43 0.98
CA ALA A 500 7.07 -25.07 -0.29
C ALA A 500 6.30 -26.38 -0.05
N GLN A 501 6.72 -27.18 0.93
CA GLN A 501 5.99 -28.38 1.32
C GLN A 501 4.61 -28.04 1.92
N GLY A 502 4.54 -27.12 2.87
CA GLY A 502 3.28 -26.67 3.46
C GLY A 502 2.31 -26.08 2.42
N SER A 503 2.82 -25.35 1.42
CA SER A 503 2.03 -24.85 0.29
C SER A 503 1.49 -26.00 -0.57
N THR A 504 2.26 -27.08 -0.74
CA THR A 504 1.79 -28.27 -1.49
C THR A 504 0.68 -28.99 -0.74
N GLU A 505 0.81 -29.14 0.58
CA GLU A 505 -0.23 -29.73 1.43
C GLU A 505 -1.50 -28.86 1.42
N GLN A 506 -1.35 -27.53 1.53
CA GLN A 506 -2.46 -26.59 1.40
C GLN A 506 -3.15 -26.68 0.04
N ALA A 507 -2.40 -26.85 -1.06
CA ALA A 507 -2.99 -26.99 -2.39
C ALA A 507 -3.93 -28.22 -2.45
N SER A 508 -3.52 -29.34 -1.85
CA SER A 508 -4.38 -30.52 -1.76
C SER A 508 -5.64 -30.27 -0.93
N SER A 509 -5.54 -29.57 0.21
CA SER A 509 -6.72 -29.20 1.00
C SER A 509 -7.67 -28.25 0.25
N VAL A 510 -7.12 -27.31 -0.53
CA VAL A 510 -7.89 -26.39 -1.38
C VAL A 510 -8.62 -27.15 -2.49
N GLU A 511 -7.98 -28.14 -3.12
CA GLU A 511 -8.62 -29.00 -4.11
C GLU A 511 -9.79 -29.81 -3.50
N GLU A 512 -9.61 -30.38 -2.30
CA GLU A 512 -10.65 -31.11 -1.59
C GLU A 512 -11.82 -30.21 -1.17
N LEU A 513 -11.52 -29.00 -0.68
CA LEU A 513 -12.53 -27.98 -0.37
C LEU A 513 -13.32 -27.57 -1.62
N SER A 514 -12.65 -27.37 -2.75
CA SER A 514 -13.30 -27.04 -4.02
C SER A 514 -14.24 -28.17 -4.48
N ALA A 515 -13.78 -29.43 -4.39
CA ALA A 515 -14.62 -30.59 -4.69
C ALA A 515 -15.84 -30.67 -3.77
N THR A 516 -15.66 -30.43 -2.47
CA THR A 516 -16.74 -30.42 -1.47
C THR A 516 -17.75 -29.30 -1.73
N MET A 517 -17.29 -28.10 -2.09
CA MET A 517 -18.19 -26.98 -2.42
C MET A 517 -18.98 -27.22 -3.70
N ASN A 518 -18.37 -27.86 -4.71
CA ASN A 518 -19.09 -28.28 -5.90
C ASN A 518 -20.19 -29.31 -5.57
N GLU A 519 -19.89 -30.30 -4.71
CA GLU A 519 -20.90 -31.26 -4.27
C GLU A 519 -22.04 -30.56 -3.49
N ILE A 520 -21.72 -29.65 -2.58
CA ILE A 520 -22.72 -28.86 -1.83
C ILE A 520 -23.60 -28.05 -2.78
N SER A 521 -23.01 -27.40 -3.78
CA SER A 521 -23.74 -26.64 -4.81
C SER A 521 -24.74 -27.52 -5.56
N ASP A 522 -24.32 -28.72 -5.96
CA ASP A 522 -25.19 -29.70 -6.60
C ASP A 522 -26.33 -30.16 -5.66
N LYS A 523 -26.04 -30.41 -4.39
CA LYS A 523 -27.06 -30.79 -3.39
C LYS A 523 -28.07 -29.68 -3.13
N ILE A 524 -27.65 -28.41 -3.12
CA ILE A 524 -28.53 -27.25 -2.99
C ILE A 524 -29.46 -27.17 -4.21
N LYS A 525 -28.92 -27.35 -5.42
CA LYS A 525 -29.72 -27.34 -6.66
C LYS A 525 -30.76 -28.45 -6.68
N VAL A 526 -30.40 -29.65 -6.23
CA VAL A 526 -31.34 -30.77 -6.06
C VAL A 526 -32.40 -30.43 -5.02
N THR A 527 -32.01 -29.86 -3.88
CA THR A 527 -32.95 -29.44 -2.82
C THR A 527 -33.94 -28.40 -3.33
N ALA A 528 -33.49 -27.38 -4.06
CA ALA A 528 -34.35 -26.37 -4.67
C ALA A 528 -35.35 -26.99 -5.66
N SER A 529 -34.89 -27.95 -6.48
CA SER A 529 -35.75 -28.68 -7.42
C SER A 529 -36.78 -29.55 -6.69
N LYS A 530 -36.39 -30.21 -5.59
CA LYS A 530 -37.28 -31.06 -4.79
C LYS A 530 -38.30 -30.24 -3.99
N ALA A 531 -37.91 -29.07 -3.51
CA ALA A 531 -38.84 -28.10 -2.93
C ALA A 531 -39.90 -27.71 -3.97
N LYS A 532 -39.49 -27.35 -5.19
CA LYS A 532 -40.44 -27.01 -6.26
C LYS A 532 -41.42 -28.15 -6.56
N GLU A 533 -40.92 -29.39 -6.70
CA GLU A 533 -41.76 -30.59 -6.90
C GLU A 533 -42.75 -30.80 -5.74
N ALA A 534 -42.33 -30.60 -4.48
CA ALA A 534 -43.19 -30.69 -3.32
C ALA A 534 -44.25 -29.57 -3.28
N SER A 535 -43.92 -28.36 -3.71
CA SER A 535 -44.85 -27.22 -3.83
C SER A 535 -45.97 -27.55 -4.84
N ASP A 536 -45.60 -28.06 -6.01
CA ASP A 536 -46.54 -28.48 -7.06
C ASP A 536 -47.48 -29.61 -6.58
N LEU A 537 -46.93 -30.62 -5.88
CA LEU A 537 -47.72 -31.70 -5.28
C LEU A 537 -48.67 -31.17 -4.19
N GLY A 538 -48.20 -30.24 -3.36
CA GLY A 538 -49.01 -29.58 -2.34
C GLY A 538 -50.18 -28.80 -2.93
N ALA A 539 -49.94 -28.06 -4.01
CA ALA A 539 -50.97 -27.35 -4.75
C ALA A 539 -52.01 -28.32 -5.35
N GLY A 540 -51.55 -29.42 -5.96
CA GLY A 540 -52.43 -30.46 -6.50
C GLY A 540 -53.30 -31.13 -5.41
N ALA A 541 -52.72 -31.42 -4.24
CA ALA A 541 -53.46 -31.94 -3.10
C ALA A 541 -54.50 -30.93 -2.58
N GLY A 542 -54.14 -29.65 -2.49
CA GLY A 542 -55.06 -28.57 -2.13
C GLY A 542 -56.28 -28.49 -3.05
N GLN A 543 -56.05 -28.58 -4.37
CA GLN A 543 -57.11 -28.62 -5.38
C GLN A 543 -58.04 -29.85 -5.24
N ALA A 544 -57.46 -31.02 -4.96
CA ALA A 544 -58.22 -32.25 -4.74
C ALA A 544 -59.13 -32.13 -3.50
N VAL A 545 -58.62 -31.59 -2.38
CA VAL A 545 -59.40 -31.35 -1.17
C VAL A 545 -60.51 -30.31 -1.41
N GLN A 546 -60.23 -29.26 -2.17
CA GLN A 546 -61.23 -28.25 -2.54
C GLN A 546 -62.39 -28.88 -3.34
N THR A 547 -62.07 -29.81 -4.25
CA THR A 547 -63.07 -30.61 -4.99
C THR A 547 -63.85 -31.54 -4.06
N SER A 548 -63.19 -32.20 -3.10
CA SER A 548 -63.86 -33.02 -2.09
C SER A 548 -64.82 -32.21 -1.24
N ASN A 549 -64.47 -30.98 -0.86
CA ASN A 549 -65.36 -30.10 -0.11
C ASN A 549 -66.60 -29.69 -0.91
N ALA A 550 -66.45 -29.40 -2.21
CA ALA A 550 -67.60 -29.17 -3.09
C ALA A 550 -68.53 -30.40 -3.13
N LYS A 551 -67.97 -31.62 -3.15
CA LYS A 551 -68.76 -32.87 -3.08
C LYS A 551 -69.41 -33.12 -1.73
N MET A 552 -68.80 -32.72 -0.62
CA MET A 552 -69.46 -32.76 0.70
C MET A 552 -70.63 -31.78 0.78
N ALA A 553 -70.52 -30.60 0.16
CA ALA A 553 -71.63 -29.65 0.05
C ALA A 553 -72.79 -30.21 -0.78
N GLU A 554 -72.49 -30.84 -1.93
CA GLU A 554 -73.51 -31.56 -2.73
C GLU A 554 -74.17 -32.69 -1.92
N MET A 555 -73.39 -33.45 -1.13
CA MET A 555 -73.92 -34.52 -0.27
C MET A 555 -74.81 -33.99 0.85
N SER A 556 -74.42 -32.88 1.48
CA SER A 556 -75.23 -32.23 2.53
C SER A 556 -76.59 -31.78 1.97
N ALA A 557 -76.60 -31.14 0.80
CA ALA A 557 -77.83 -30.76 0.11
C ALA A 557 -78.71 -31.97 -0.23
N ALA A 558 -78.12 -33.07 -0.72
CA ALA A 558 -78.87 -34.30 -1.01
C ALA A 558 -79.48 -34.94 0.25
N MET A 559 -78.80 -34.87 1.40
CA MET A 559 -79.37 -35.35 2.67
C MET A 559 -80.55 -34.47 3.12
N GLU A 560 -80.45 -33.16 2.95
CA GLU A 560 -81.54 -32.22 3.25
C GLU A 560 -82.78 -32.47 2.38
N ASP A 561 -82.59 -32.70 1.08
CA ASP A 561 -83.64 -33.11 0.15
C ASP A 561 -84.31 -34.42 0.59
N ILE A 562 -83.53 -35.42 1.05
CA ILE A 562 -84.10 -36.70 1.54
C ILE A 562 -84.94 -36.46 2.80
N VAL A 563 -84.50 -35.59 3.72
CA VAL A 563 -85.30 -35.22 4.90
C VAL A 563 -86.60 -34.55 4.50
N GLU A 564 -86.57 -33.62 3.54
CA GLU A 564 -87.77 -32.97 3.03
C GLU A 564 -88.76 -33.99 2.43
N ARG A 565 -88.27 -34.87 1.53
CA ARG A 565 -89.11 -35.91 0.91
C ARG A 565 -89.65 -36.91 1.92
N SER A 566 -88.86 -37.30 2.91
CA SER A 566 -89.29 -38.21 3.97
C SER A 566 -90.40 -37.60 4.82
N ASN A 567 -90.32 -36.28 5.10
CA ASN A 567 -91.38 -35.55 5.78
C ASN A 567 -92.67 -35.46 4.93
N GLU A 568 -92.57 -35.31 3.61
CA GLU A 568 -93.73 -35.39 2.71
C GLU A 568 -94.39 -36.78 2.76
N ILE A 569 -93.59 -37.86 2.70
CA ILE A 569 -94.09 -39.23 2.81
C ILE A 569 -94.75 -39.45 4.17
N SER A 570 -94.17 -38.95 5.27
CA SER A 570 -94.76 -39.03 6.61
C SER A 570 -96.17 -38.41 6.67
N LYS A 571 -96.37 -37.24 6.01
CA LYS A 571 -97.71 -36.62 5.88
C LYS A 571 -98.70 -37.49 5.09
N ILE A 572 -98.23 -38.13 4.02
CA ILE A 572 -99.06 -39.04 3.21
C ILE A 572 -99.46 -40.27 4.04
N ILE A 573 -98.51 -40.90 4.75
CA ILE A 573 -98.78 -42.04 5.61
C ILE A 573 -99.76 -41.70 6.72
N LYS A 574 -99.64 -40.52 7.34
CA LYS A 574 -100.62 -40.02 8.31
C LYS A 574 -102.02 -39.89 7.70
N THR A 575 -102.12 -39.40 6.47
CA THR A 575 -103.40 -39.32 5.75
C THR A 575 -103.97 -40.73 5.48
N ILE A 576 -103.13 -41.71 5.17
CA ILE A 576 -103.55 -43.11 4.98
C ILE A 576 -104.03 -43.72 6.31
N ASP A 577 -103.34 -43.46 7.42
CA ASP A 577 -103.76 -43.87 8.77
C ASP A 577 -105.15 -43.30 9.11
N ASP A 578 -105.37 -42.01 8.83
CA ASP A 578 -106.66 -41.33 9.01
C ASP A 578 -107.76 -41.96 8.14
N ILE A 579 -107.48 -42.28 6.86
CA ILE A 579 -108.43 -42.95 5.96
C ILE A 579 -108.75 -44.36 6.45
N ALA A 580 -107.75 -45.13 6.89
CA ALA A 580 -107.92 -46.48 7.42
C ALA A 580 -108.78 -46.45 8.69
N PHE A 581 -108.54 -45.50 9.60
CA PHE A 581 -109.35 -45.27 10.78
C PHE A 581 -110.81 -44.92 10.42
N GLN A 582 -111.03 -43.98 9.50
CA GLN A 582 -112.37 -43.61 9.02
C GLN A 582 -113.08 -44.81 8.37
N THR A 583 -112.38 -45.61 7.58
CA THR A 583 -112.91 -46.81 6.92
C THR A 583 -113.33 -47.86 7.94
N ASN A 584 -112.55 -48.04 9.01
CA ASN A 584 -112.89 -48.93 10.12
C ASN A 584 -114.14 -48.46 10.89
N ILE A 585 -114.34 -47.15 11.07
CA ILE A 585 -115.57 -46.61 11.67
C ILE A 585 -116.78 -46.79 10.73
N LEU A 586 -116.60 -46.56 9.43
CA LEU A 586 -117.64 -46.78 8.42
C LEU A 586 -118.06 -48.25 8.34
N SER A 587 -117.10 -49.17 8.37
CA SER A 587 -117.36 -50.60 8.34
C SER A 587 -118.04 -51.09 9.61
N LEU A 588 -117.65 -50.56 10.79
CA LEU A 588 -118.33 -50.84 12.05
C LEU A 588 -119.78 -50.36 12.02
N ASN A 589 -120.04 -49.14 11.52
CA ASN A 589 -121.38 -48.61 11.33
C ASN A 589 -122.21 -49.47 10.36
N ALA A 590 -121.61 -49.93 9.26
CA ALA A 590 -122.25 -50.82 8.30
C ALA A 590 -122.55 -52.21 8.88
N ALA A 591 -121.65 -52.77 9.71
CA ALA A 591 -121.85 -54.03 10.41
C ALA A 591 -123.02 -53.93 11.42
N ILE A 592 -123.11 -52.81 12.15
CA ILE A 592 -124.24 -52.52 13.06
C ILE A 592 -125.57 -52.45 12.29
N GLU A 593 -125.63 -51.74 11.17
CA GLU A 593 -126.87 -51.60 10.39
C GLU A 593 -127.25 -52.91 9.67
N ALA A 594 -126.26 -53.70 9.25
CA ALA A 594 -126.48 -55.05 8.72
C ALA A 594 -127.00 -56.03 9.77
N ALA A 595 -126.52 -55.94 11.02
CA ALA A 595 -127.07 -56.69 12.16
C ALA A 595 -128.52 -56.28 12.46
N ARG A 596 -128.84 -54.98 12.31
CA ARG A 596 -130.19 -54.41 12.48
C ARG A 596 -131.20 -54.91 11.43
N ALA A 597 -130.75 -55.20 10.21
CA ALA A 597 -131.56 -55.77 9.12
C ALA A 597 -131.83 -57.29 9.25
N GLY A 598 -131.32 -57.96 10.30
CA GLY A 598 -131.64 -59.35 10.61
C GLY A 598 -131.19 -60.37 9.54
N SER A 599 -132.07 -61.29 9.12
CA SER A 599 -131.72 -62.36 8.18
C SER A 599 -131.36 -61.87 6.77
N ALA A 600 -131.89 -60.71 6.34
CA ALA A 600 -131.60 -60.11 5.03
C ALA A 600 -130.21 -59.42 4.97
N GLY A 601 -129.66 -59.01 6.11
CA GLY A 601 -128.37 -58.28 6.21
C GLY A 601 -127.13 -59.16 6.39
N LYS A 602 -127.28 -60.49 6.56
CA LYS A 602 -126.15 -61.41 6.87
C LYS A 602 -124.99 -61.34 5.86
N GLY A 603 -125.28 -61.21 4.56
CA GLY A 603 -124.24 -61.07 3.53
C GLY A 603 -123.49 -59.75 3.63
N PHE A 604 -124.20 -58.65 3.97
CA PHE A 604 -123.60 -57.33 4.17
C PHE A 604 -122.78 -57.25 5.46
N ALA A 605 -123.20 -57.94 6.53
CA ALA A 605 -122.46 -57.99 7.80
C ALA A 605 -121.07 -58.64 7.62
N VAL A 606 -120.99 -59.75 6.88
CA VAL A 606 -119.70 -60.42 6.61
C VAL A 606 -118.76 -59.53 5.80
N VAL A 607 -119.28 -58.82 4.79
CA VAL A 607 -118.48 -57.86 4.00
C VAL A 607 -118.03 -56.70 4.88
N ALA A 608 -118.89 -56.17 5.75
CA ALA A 608 -118.54 -55.08 6.66
C ALA A 608 -117.46 -55.47 7.68
N ASP A 609 -117.53 -56.66 8.28
CA ASP A 609 -116.50 -57.17 9.18
C ASP A 609 -115.15 -57.39 8.46
N GLU A 610 -115.18 -57.90 7.21
CA GLU A 610 -113.97 -58.08 6.41
C GLU A 610 -113.34 -56.73 6.02
N VAL A 611 -114.15 -55.73 5.64
CA VAL A 611 -113.69 -54.36 5.38
C VAL A 611 -113.08 -53.73 6.63
N GLY A 612 -113.67 -53.95 7.81
CA GLY A 612 -113.12 -53.46 9.09
C GLY A 612 -111.79 -54.10 9.45
N ASN A 613 -111.67 -55.42 9.29
CA ASN A 613 -110.39 -56.11 9.47
C ASN A 613 -109.32 -55.63 8.48
N LEU A 614 -109.68 -55.38 7.22
CA LEU A 614 -108.77 -54.83 6.22
C LEU A 614 -108.35 -53.39 6.56
N ALA A 615 -109.27 -52.57 7.06
CA ALA A 615 -109.00 -51.21 7.51
C ALA A 615 -108.06 -51.21 8.72
N LYS A 616 -108.26 -52.08 9.71
CA LYS A 616 -107.36 -52.22 10.86
C LYS A 616 -105.96 -52.70 10.47
N LYS A 617 -105.86 -53.66 9.54
CA LYS A 617 -104.56 -54.07 8.96
C LYS A 617 -103.88 -52.94 8.20
N SER A 618 -104.64 -52.12 7.47
CA SER A 618 -104.11 -50.96 6.75
C SER A 618 -103.60 -49.89 7.73
N GLN A 619 -104.30 -49.70 8.84
CA GLN A 619 -103.89 -48.80 9.92
C GLN A 619 -102.58 -49.26 10.58
N GLU A 620 -102.47 -50.54 10.93
CA GLU A 620 -101.25 -51.13 11.49
C GLU A 620 -100.06 -51.04 10.52
N ALA A 621 -100.29 -51.28 9.23
CA ALA A 621 -99.28 -51.10 8.18
C ALA A 621 -98.84 -49.64 8.01
N ALA A 622 -99.78 -48.68 8.09
CA ALA A 622 -99.47 -47.25 8.04
C ALA A 622 -98.62 -46.83 9.24
N GLN A 623 -98.95 -47.25 10.47
CA GLN A 623 -98.18 -46.96 11.67
C GLN A 623 -96.76 -47.54 11.62
N ASN A 624 -96.60 -48.79 11.17
CA ASN A 624 -95.28 -49.40 10.99
C ASN A 624 -94.46 -48.65 9.92
N THR A 625 -95.10 -48.18 8.85
CA THR A 625 -94.42 -47.37 7.82
C THR A 625 -94.01 -46.01 8.35
N ALA A 626 -94.84 -45.38 9.20
CA ALA A 626 -94.53 -44.12 9.85
C ALA A 626 -93.28 -44.24 10.74
N LEU A 627 -93.16 -45.30 11.53
CA LEU A 627 -91.97 -45.60 12.34
C LEU A 627 -90.72 -45.73 11.46
N LEU A 628 -90.79 -46.49 10.36
CA LEU A 628 -89.65 -46.65 9.43
C LEU A 628 -89.22 -45.31 8.80
N ILE A 629 -90.17 -44.42 8.50
CA ILE A 629 -89.85 -43.08 7.98
C ILE A 629 -89.17 -42.22 9.04
N GLU A 630 -89.63 -42.28 10.30
CA GLU A 630 -89.02 -41.55 11.40
C GLU A 630 -87.58 -42.03 11.66
N GLU A 631 -87.36 -43.34 11.70
CA GLU A 631 -86.01 -43.93 11.77
C GLU A 631 -85.13 -43.52 10.58
N THR A 632 -85.71 -43.42 9.39
CA THR A 632 -85.00 -42.97 8.17
C THR A 632 -84.59 -41.50 8.29
N ILE A 633 -85.48 -40.63 8.76
CA ILE A 633 -85.18 -39.20 8.99
C ILE A 633 -84.02 -39.06 9.97
N GLU A 634 -84.05 -39.78 11.10
CA GLU A 634 -82.95 -39.75 12.06
C GLU A 634 -81.63 -40.24 11.44
N ALA A 635 -81.66 -41.32 10.64
CA ALA A 635 -80.48 -41.85 9.98
C ALA A 635 -79.87 -40.85 8.99
N VAL A 636 -80.70 -40.16 8.21
CA VAL A 636 -80.29 -39.15 7.24
C VAL A 636 -79.74 -37.90 7.94
N GLN A 637 -80.38 -37.44 9.03
CA GLN A 637 -79.86 -36.33 9.84
C GLN A 637 -78.48 -36.65 10.45
N ARG A 638 -78.28 -37.88 10.93
CA ARG A 638 -76.95 -38.35 11.36
C ARG A 638 -75.95 -38.31 10.20
N GLY A 639 -76.36 -38.73 9.00
CA GLY A 639 -75.56 -38.66 7.78
C GLY A 639 -75.16 -37.22 7.41
N GLY A 640 -76.11 -36.28 7.48
CA GLY A 640 -75.87 -34.85 7.27
C GLY A 640 -74.83 -34.28 8.24
N ARG A 641 -74.95 -34.58 9.54
CA ARG A 641 -73.95 -34.15 10.54
C ARG A 641 -72.55 -34.70 10.26
N ILE A 642 -72.44 -35.98 9.89
CA ILE A 642 -71.14 -36.59 9.54
C ILE A 642 -70.56 -35.92 8.28
N SER A 643 -71.38 -35.56 7.31
CA SER A 643 -70.97 -34.81 6.12
C SER A 643 -70.39 -33.44 6.47
N GLU A 644 -71.06 -32.70 7.35
CA GLU A 644 -70.64 -31.38 7.84
C GLU A 644 -69.29 -31.47 8.57
N GLU A 645 -69.16 -32.40 9.53
CA GLU A 645 -67.92 -32.64 10.28
C GLU A 645 -66.76 -33.04 9.35
N THR A 646 -67.07 -33.81 8.29
CA THR A 646 -66.07 -34.18 7.27
C THR A 646 -65.64 -32.97 6.44
N ALA A 647 -66.56 -32.08 6.08
CA ALA A 647 -66.26 -30.86 5.34
C ALA A 647 -65.37 -29.89 6.15
N GLU A 648 -65.64 -29.74 7.44
CA GLU A 648 -64.79 -28.97 8.36
C GLU A 648 -63.37 -29.56 8.46
N ALA A 649 -63.26 -30.89 8.60
CA ALA A 649 -61.97 -31.57 8.63
C ALA A 649 -61.17 -31.35 7.33
N LEU A 650 -61.83 -31.45 6.17
CA LEU A 650 -61.21 -31.18 4.87
C LEU A 650 -60.77 -29.71 4.74
N ASN A 651 -61.55 -28.74 5.22
CA ASN A 651 -61.12 -27.33 5.27
C ASN A 651 -59.84 -27.15 6.09
N SER A 652 -59.72 -27.82 7.24
CA SER A 652 -58.49 -27.80 8.04
C SER A 652 -57.29 -28.41 7.28
N VAL A 653 -57.52 -29.45 6.48
CA VAL A 653 -56.48 -30.01 5.59
C VAL A 653 -56.07 -28.99 4.54
N THR A 654 -57.01 -28.28 3.90
CA THR A 654 -56.71 -27.22 2.92
C THR A 654 -55.83 -26.13 3.53
N GLU A 655 -56.18 -25.61 4.71
CA GLU A 655 -55.37 -24.58 5.39
C GLU A 655 -53.93 -25.07 5.68
N LYS A 656 -53.79 -26.32 6.13
CA LYS A 656 -52.47 -26.92 6.39
C LYS A 656 -51.68 -27.15 5.10
N SER A 657 -52.35 -27.55 4.01
CA SER A 657 -51.71 -27.68 2.69
C SER A 657 -51.18 -26.34 2.18
N ILE A 658 -51.93 -25.25 2.33
CA ILE A 658 -51.46 -23.90 1.97
C ILE A 658 -50.20 -23.53 2.78
N LYS A 659 -50.21 -23.79 4.09
CA LYS A 659 -49.02 -23.56 4.94
C LYS A 659 -47.81 -24.37 4.50
N ILE A 660 -48.00 -25.64 4.11
CA ILE A 660 -46.92 -26.48 3.57
C ILE A 660 -46.37 -25.88 2.29
N THR A 661 -47.23 -25.49 1.33
CA THR A 661 -46.79 -24.86 0.09
C THR A 661 -45.95 -23.60 0.36
N ASN A 662 -46.40 -22.72 1.27
CA ASN A 662 -45.64 -21.51 1.64
C ASN A 662 -44.27 -21.83 2.24
N LEU A 663 -44.18 -22.79 3.18
CA LEU A 663 -42.91 -23.19 3.78
C LEU A 663 -41.95 -23.80 2.74
N VAL A 664 -42.48 -24.55 1.78
CA VAL A 664 -41.69 -25.15 0.71
C VAL A 664 -41.18 -24.09 -0.26
N ASP A 665 -41.97 -23.06 -0.56
CA ASP A 665 -41.53 -21.92 -1.35
C ASP A 665 -40.42 -21.13 -0.63
N GLU A 666 -40.54 -20.91 0.69
CA GLU A 666 -39.47 -20.33 1.51
C GLU A 666 -38.17 -21.16 1.44
N ILE A 667 -38.25 -22.50 1.50
CA ILE A 667 -37.09 -23.39 1.32
C ILE A 667 -36.47 -23.21 -0.07
N SER A 668 -37.29 -23.06 -1.11
CA SER A 668 -36.80 -22.85 -2.48
C SER A 668 -36.04 -21.53 -2.61
N VAL A 669 -36.58 -20.44 -2.04
CA VAL A 669 -35.92 -19.13 -2.00
C VAL A 669 -34.62 -19.18 -1.20
N ALA A 670 -34.64 -19.74 0.01
CA ALA A 670 -33.45 -19.89 0.85
C ALA A 670 -32.37 -20.75 0.17
N SER A 671 -32.76 -21.82 -0.54
CA SER A 671 -31.82 -22.63 -1.32
C SER A 671 -31.18 -21.82 -2.46
N GLY A 672 -31.94 -20.92 -3.09
CA GLY A 672 -31.41 -19.99 -4.09
C GLY A 672 -30.37 -19.02 -3.52
N GLU A 673 -30.58 -18.52 -2.31
CA GLU A 673 -29.59 -17.69 -1.60
C GLU A 673 -28.36 -18.50 -1.17
N GLN A 674 -28.53 -19.72 -0.67
CA GLN A 674 -27.42 -20.62 -0.35
C GLN A 674 -26.56 -20.91 -1.58
N ALA A 675 -27.16 -21.13 -2.75
CA ALA A 675 -26.41 -21.34 -3.99
C ALA A 675 -25.53 -20.13 -4.35
N LYS A 676 -26.04 -18.90 -4.16
CA LYS A 676 -25.24 -17.68 -4.34
C LYS A 676 -24.10 -17.58 -3.32
N GLY A 677 -24.37 -17.90 -2.05
CA GLY A 677 -23.35 -17.93 -1.00
C GLY A 677 -22.24 -18.94 -1.29
N VAL A 678 -22.58 -20.14 -1.75
CA VAL A 678 -21.59 -21.15 -2.16
C VAL A 678 -20.76 -20.67 -3.35
N ALA A 679 -21.37 -20.01 -4.34
CA ALA A 679 -20.62 -19.45 -5.46
C ALA A 679 -19.57 -18.42 -5.01
N GLN A 680 -19.89 -17.57 -4.04
CA GLN A 680 -18.93 -16.62 -3.45
C GLN A 680 -17.82 -17.33 -2.68
N VAL A 681 -18.14 -18.40 -1.94
CA VAL A 681 -17.13 -19.22 -1.26
C VAL A 681 -16.20 -19.88 -2.27
N THR A 682 -16.72 -20.40 -3.39
CA THR A 682 -15.91 -20.98 -4.47
C THR A 682 -14.94 -19.95 -5.06
N GLU A 683 -15.39 -18.71 -5.30
CA GLU A 683 -14.49 -17.63 -5.75
C GLU A 683 -13.40 -17.32 -4.72
N GLY A 684 -13.72 -17.33 -3.42
CA GLY A 684 -12.74 -17.19 -2.36
C GLY A 684 -11.70 -18.33 -2.33
N ILE A 685 -12.13 -19.57 -2.58
CA ILE A 685 -11.25 -20.74 -2.68
C ILE A 685 -10.28 -20.58 -3.87
N ASP A 686 -10.75 -20.06 -5.02
CA ASP A 686 -9.89 -19.80 -6.18
C ASP A 686 -8.83 -18.73 -5.88
N GLN A 687 -9.18 -17.70 -5.12
CA GLN A 687 -8.21 -16.69 -4.65
C GLN A 687 -7.16 -17.30 -3.71
N ILE A 688 -7.58 -18.16 -2.77
CA ILE A 688 -6.65 -18.88 -1.88
C ILE A 688 -5.72 -19.78 -2.71
N SER A 689 -6.24 -20.49 -3.71
CA SER A 689 -5.44 -21.32 -4.62
C SER A 689 -4.33 -20.52 -5.31
N SER A 690 -4.63 -19.30 -5.77
CA SER A 690 -3.65 -18.40 -6.38
C SER A 690 -2.55 -17.97 -5.40
N VAL A 691 -2.91 -17.69 -4.14
CA VAL A 691 -1.94 -17.35 -3.08
C VAL A 691 -1.06 -18.56 -2.77
N VAL A 692 -1.62 -19.76 -2.66
CA VAL A 692 -0.86 -21.00 -2.42
C VAL A 692 0.17 -21.26 -3.53
N GLN A 693 -0.21 -21.06 -4.80
CA GLN A 693 0.74 -21.16 -5.92
C GLN A 693 1.85 -20.12 -5.83
N THR A 694 1.51 -18.88 -5.46
CA THR A 694 2.49 -17.79 -5.29
C THR A 694 3.46 -18.08 -4.15
N ASN A 695 2.96 -18.63 -3.03
CA ASN A 695 3.80 -19.04 -1.90
C ASN A 695 4.76 -20.15 -2.30
N SER A 696 4.29 -21.17 -3.02
CA SER A 696 5.13 -22.26 -3.53
C SER A 696 6.25 -21.73 -4.46
N ALA A 697 5.90 -20.85 -5.39
CA ALA A 697 6.88 -20.23 -6.30
C ALA A 697 7.90 -19.35 -5.55
N THR A 698 7.43 -18.52 -4.62
CA THR A 698 8.29 -17.64 -3.81
C THR A 698 9.21 -18.43 -2.89
N ALA A 699 8.71 -19.53 -2.32
CA ALA A 699 9.50 -20.45 -1.52
C ALA A 699 10.62 -21.11 -2.34
N GLN A 700 10.32 -21.60 -3.55
CA GLN A 700 11.33 -22.14 -4.45
C GLN A 700 12.40 -21.10 -4.82
N GLN A 701 11.99 -19.86 -5.11
CA GLN A 701 12.91 -18.76 -5.39
C GLN A 701 13.79 -18.41 -4.19
N SER A 702 13.20 -18.39 -2.98
CA SER A 702 13.92 -18.12 -1.73
C SER A 702 14.97 -19.19 -1.43
N ALA A 703 14.63 -20.47 -1.62
CA ALA A 703 15.58 -21.58 -1.46
C ALA A 703 16.76 -21.44 -2.45
N ALA A 704 16.48 -21.13 -3.72
CA ALA A 704 17.53 -20.91 -4.73
C ALA A 704 18.43 -19.70 -4.40
N ALA A 705 17.85 -18.58 -3.97
CA ALA A 705 18.61 -17.40 -3.55
C ALA A 705 19.48 -17.69 -2.31
N ALA A 706 18.96 -18.47 -1.36
CA ALA A 706 19.70 -18.91 -0.19
C ALA A 706 20.87 -19.83 -0.54
N GLU A 707 20.68 -20.79 -1.47
CA GLU A 707 21.79 -21.61 -2.00
C GLU A 707 22.88 -20.73 -2.64
N GLU A 708 22.51 -19.69 -3.38
CA GLU A 708 23.45 -18.75 -3.97
C GLU A 708 24.22 -17.95 -2.89
N LEU A 709 23.54 -17.45 -1.86
CA LEU A 709 24.16 -16.74 -0.74
C LEU A 709 25.15 -17.62 0.03
N SER A 710 24.78 -18.89 0.30
CA SER A 710 25.69 -19.87 0.90
C SER A 710 26.91 -20.10 0.00
N GLY A 711 26.70 -20.20 -1.32
CA GLY A 711 27.78 -20.26 -2.30
C GLY A 711 28.74 -19.06 -2.25
N GLN A 712 28.21 -17.83 -2.19
CA GLN A 712 29.01 -16.61 -2.10
C GLN A 712 29.77 -16.51 -0.77
N ALA A 713 29.15 -16.91 0.33
CA ALA A 713 29.80 -16.98 1.65
C ALA A 713 30.97 -17.96 1.66
N ASN A 714 30.81 -19.14 1.03
CA ASN A 714 31.90 -20.11 0.86
C ASN A 714 33.05 -19.55 0.01
N ILE A 715 32.74 -18.85 -1.08
CA ILE A 715 33.77 -18.16 -1.90
C ILE A 715 34.52 -17.11 -1.07
N LEU A 716 33.83 -16.36 -0.22
CA LEU A 716 34.45 -15.35 0.64
C LEU A 716 35.36 -16.00 1.68
N ASN A 717 34.93 -17.12 2.29
CA ASN A 717 35.75 -17.91 3.19
C ASN A 717 37.03 -18.43 2.51
N ASP A 718 36.92 -18.94 1.28
CA ASP A 718 38.06 -19.40 0.48
C ASP A 718 39.04 -18.27 0.14
N LEU A 719 38.54 -17.04 -0.07
CA LEU A 719 39.39 -15.87 -0.29
C LEU A 719 40.13 -15.47 0.98
N VAL A 720 39.50 -15.56 2.15
CA VAL A 720 40.14 -15.28 3.44
C VAL A 720 41.14 -16.37 3.83
N ASN A 721 40.89 -17.64 3.48
CA ASN A 721 41.79 -18.77 3.72
C ASN A 721 43.16 -18.64 3.01
N LYS A 722 43.32 -17.72 2.07
CA LYS A 722 44.61 -17.39 1.45
C LYS A 722 45.55 -16.64 2.41
N PHE A 723 45.03 -16.06 3.48
CA PHE A 723 45.79 -15.32 4.48
C PHE A 723 46.09 -16.21 5.69
N GLN A 724 47.31 -16.13 6.23
CA GLN A 724 47.69 -16.82 7.47
C GLN A 724 47.37 -15.92 8.66
N LEU A 725 46.30 -16.25 9.41
CA LEU A 725 45.78 -15.43 10.49
C LEU A 725 46.28 -15.89 11.87
N LYS A 726 46.63 -14.94 12.75
CA LYS A 726 46.94 -15.16 14.17
C LYS A 726 45.65 -15.34 14.97
N GLY A 727 45.64 -16.32 15.88
CA GLY A 727 44.50 -16.58 16.78
C GLY A 727 43.53 -17.66 16.30
N VAL A 728 43.86 -18.38 15.22
CA VAL A 728 43.11 -19.58 14.80
C VAL A 728 43.49 -20.75 15.73
N ALA A 729 43.01 -20.71 16.98
CA ALA A 729 42.99 -21.91 17.81
C ALA A 729 42.00 -22.88 17.15
N SER A 730 42.55 -23.92 16.54
CA SER A 730 41.84 -25.09 16.01
C SER A 730 40.98 -25.74 17.09
N ASN A 731 39.76 -25.25 17.31
CA ASN A 731 38.78 -25.85 18.21
C ASN A 731 37.39 -25.99 17.55
N TYR A 732 37.34 -26.14 16.23
CA TYR A 732 36.14 -26.65 15.56
C TYR A 732 36.24 -28.17 15.39
N SER A 733 35.98 -28.87 16.49
CA SER A 733 35.52 -30.25 16.41
C SER A 733 34.10 -30.21 15.84
N ALA A 734 33.94 -30.72 14.62
CA ALA A 734 32.67 -30.84 13.94
C ALA A 734 31.71 -31.74 14.74
N LYS A 735 30.95 -31.15 15.67
CA LYS A 735 29.70 -31.74 16.14
C LYS A 735 28.59 -31.22 15.25
N LYS A 736 28.29 -31.97 14.18
CA LYS A 736 26.96 -31.97 13.56
C LYS A 736 25.95 -32.33 14.66
N LYS A 737 25.39 -31.34 15.34
CA LYS A 737 24.07 -31.51 15.95
C LYS A 737 23.09 -31.30 14.81
N LYS A 738 22.49 -32.39 14.32
CA LYS A 738 21.16 -32.30 13.71
C LYS A 738 20.29 -31.62 14.77
N ALA A 739 19.83 -30.41 14.49
CA ALA A 739 18.66 -29.91 15.18
C ALA A 739 17.52 -30.80 14.70
N ASP A 740 17.02 -31.66 15.58
CA ASP A 740 15.72 -32.30 15.36
C ASP A 740 14.70 -31.16 15.43
N TYR A 741 14.32 -30.65 14.26
CA TYR A 741 13.17 -29.80 14.12
C TYR A 741 11.95 -30.62 14.52
N VAL A 742 11.40 -30.30 15.69
CA VAL A 742 10.06 -30.75 16.08
C VAL A 742 9.12 -29.68 15.56
N PRO A 743 8.31 -29.95 14.51
CA PRO A 743 7.32 -28.98 14.06
C PRO A 743 6.37 -28.65 15.21
N PRO A 744 5.89 -27.40 15.33
CA PRO A 744 4.79 -27.11 16.23
C PRO A 744 3.59 -27.96 15.78
N VAL A 745 3.18 -28.87 16.65
CA VAL A 745 1.89 -29.55 16.51
C VAL A 745 0.84 -28.45 16.63
N MET A 746 0.17 -28.13 15.53
CA MET A 746 -1.16 -27.55 15.60
C MET A 746 -2.02 -28.58 16.32
N THR A 747 -2.22 -28.39 17.61
CA THR A 747 -3.13 -29.24 18.37
C THR A 747 -4.53 -28.90 17.88
N ASP A 748 -5.15 -29.84 17.18
CA ASP A 748 -6.60 -29.91 17.00
C ASP A 748 -7.26 -29.99 18.38
N GLU A 749 -7.52 -28.84 18.98
CA GLU A 749 -8.61 -28.73 19.93
C GLU A 749 -9.82 -28.16 19.20
N ASN A 750 -10.59 -29.09 18.63
CA ASN A 750 -12.01 -29.29 18.94
C ASN A 750 -12.86 -29.54 17.68
N THR A 751 -12.92 -30.80 17.22
CA THR A 751 -14.21 -31.50 17.05
C THR A 751 -13.99 -33.01 17.01
N ASN A 752 -14.44 -33.64 18.08
CA ASN A 752 -14.82 -35.04 18.19
C ASN A 752 -15.65 -35.52 16.97
N VAL A 753 -15.18 -36.52 16.20
CA VAL A 753 -15.92 -37.70 15.71
C VAL A 753 -14.92 -38.72 15.09
N ASP A 754 -14.84 -39.90 15.72
CA ASP A 754 -14.42 -41.23 15.26
C ASP A 754 -13.17 -41.45 14.38
N TYR A 755 -12.11 -41.84 15.08
CA TYR A 755 -10.90 -42.54 14.61
C TYR A 755 -11.22 -43.95 14.06
N ILE A 756 -10.90 -44.20 12.79
CA ILE A 756 -10.79 -45.55 12.20
C ILE A 756 -9.31 -45.98 12.29
N PRO A 757 -8.96 -47.21 12.71
CA PRO A 757 -7.60 -47.52 13.15
C PRO A 757 -6.58 -47.67 12.01
N ASP A 758 -5.38 -47.23 12.36
CA ASP A 758 -4.10 -47.15 11.63
C ASP A 758 -3.46 -48.51 11.28
N SER A 759 -4.24 -49.43 10.69
CA SER A 759 -3.79 -50.78 10.30
C SER A 759 -3.88 -51.06 8.81
N ALA A 760 -3.42 -50.13 7.98
CA ALA A 760 -3.01 -50.34 6.58
C ALA A 760 -2.32 -49.01 6.19
N TYR A 761 -1.00 -48.87 6.07
CA TYR A 761 -0.11 -49.60 5.20
C TYR A 761 1.33 -49.40 5.68
N LYS A 762 1.98 -50.48 6.12
CA LYS A 762 3.46 -50.56 6.17
C LYS A 762 3.92 -51.72 5.31
N LYS A 763 4.95 -51.40 4.50
CA LYS A 763 5.82 -52.25 3.67
C LYS A 763 5.36 -52.48 2.23
N ALA A 764 6.06 -51.89 1.27
CA ALA A 764 7.25 -52.51 0.68
C ALA A 764 7.98 -51.56 -0.28
N ASN A 765 9.30 -51.69 -0.31
CA ASN A 765 10.29 -51.07 -1.19
C ASN A 765 10.03 -51.32 -2.70
N VAL A 766 10.97 -50.76 -3.50
CA VAL A 766 11.50 -51.21 -4.82
C VAL A 766 11.06 -50.25 -5.99
N PRO A 767 11.88 -49.97 -7.02
CA PRO A 767 12.75 -48.79 -7.15
C PRO A 767 12.47 -47.96 -8.44
N VAL A 768 13.22 -46.89 -8.63
CA VAL A 768 13.28 -46.09 -9.88
C VAL A 768 13.68 -46.95 -11.09
N PRO A 769 12.96 -46.92 -12.23
CA PRO A 769 13.49 -47.45 -13.48
C PRO A 769 14.25 -46.38 -14.28
N LYS A 770 15.45 -46.76 -14.71
CA LYS A 770 16.29 -46.05 -15.69
C LYS A 770 15.67 -46.10 -17.10
N LYS A 771 15.91 -45.01 -17.82
CA LYS A 771 16.02 -44.81 -19.28
C LYS A 771 16.07 -46.10 -20.14
N VAL A 772 15.16 -46.21 -21.11
CA VAL A 772 15.34 -47.03 -22.32
C VAL A 772 14.95 -46.22 -23.55
N THR A 773 15.94 -46.06 -24.43
CA THR A 773 15.83 -45.67 -25.83
C THR A 773 15.29 -46.82 -26.68
N THR A 774 14.34 -46.56 -27.58
CA THR A 774 14.20 -47.31 -28.84
C THR A 774 13.64 -46.44 -29.97
N SER A 775 14.28 -46.57 -31.12
CA SER A 775 13.94 -45.98 -32.41
C SER A 775 12.77 -46.71 -33.09
N SER A 776 11.96 -46.02 -33.89
CA SER A 776 11.96 -46.15 -35.37
C SER A 776 10.81 -45.38 -36.05
N ARG A 777 11.18 -44.66 -37.13
CA ARG A 777 10.50 -44.33 -38.41
C ARG A 777 8.96 -44.18 -38.39
N ASP A 778 8.39 -43.09 -38.91
CA ASP A 778 8.42 -42.75 -40.34
C ASP A 778 8.08 -41.27 -40.67
N ASN A 779 8.41 -40.90 -41.91
CA ASN A 779 8.42 -39.62 -42.63
C ASN A 779 7.26 -38.62 -42.47
N SER A 780 7.60 -37.31 -42.43
CA SER A 780 7.28 -36.39 -43.53
C SER A 780 8.19 -35.15 -43.52
N LYS A 781 8.55 -34.69 -44.73
CA LYS A 781 9.48 -33.61 -45.06
C LYS A 781 8.79 -32.24 -45.01
N SER A 782 9.51 -31.18 -44.62
CA SER A 782 9.77 -30.04 -45.52
C SER A 782 10.91 -29.15 -45.01
N ASP A 783 11.73 -28.74 -45.97
CA ASP A 783 12.97 -27.97 -45.91
C ASP A 783 12.89 -26.59 -45.24
N SER A 784 13.96 -26.18 -44.56
CA SER A 784 14.91 -25.18 -45.11
C SER A 784 16.03 -24.82 -44.11
N ALA A 785 17.25 -24.81 -44.62
CA ALA A 785 18.50 -24.50 -43.94
C ALA A 785 18.73 -22.99 -43.84
N VAL A 786 19.59 -22.53 -42.90
CA VAL A 786 20.84 -21.80 -43.18
C VAL A 786 21.73 -21.80 -41.91
N SER A 787 23.03 -21.90 -42.17
CA SER A 787 24.18 -22.12 -41.29
C SER A 787 24.95 -20.82 -40.98
N SER A 788 25.82 -20.90 -39.95
CA SER A 788 27.03 -20.10 -39.66
C SER A 788 26.82 -18.78 -38.90
N SER A 789 27.62 -18.36 -37.91
CA SER A 789 29.02 -18.64 -37.56
C SER A 789 29.35 -18.20 -36.11
N LYS A 790 30.29 -18.91 -35.45
CA LYS A 790 31.06 -18.51 -34.23
C LYS A 790 31.93 -17.24 -34.52
N PRO A 791 32.54 -16.51 -33.54
CA PRO A 791 33.22 -17.03 -32.33
C PRO A 791 33.10 -16.20 -31.01
N ALA A 792 33.50 -16.82 -29.89
CA ALA A 792 33.88 -16.18 -28.60
C ALA A 792 35.27 -15.47 -28.72
N PRO A 793 35.91 -14.81 -27.71
CA PRO A 793 35.64 -14.81 -26.24
C PRO A 793 36.00 -13.51 -25.43
N LYS A 794 35.91 -13.63 -24.07
CA LYS A 794 36.56 -12.86 -22.97
C LYS A 794 35.94 -11.50 -22.57
N ALA A 795 36.04 -10.98 -21.33
CA ALA A 795 36.19 -11.41 -19.93
C ALA A 795 36.59 -10.13 -19.13
N SER A 796 36.36 -10.13 -17.79
CA SER A 796 36.93 -9.24 -16.75
C SER A 796 36.04 -8.07 -16.29
N ALA A 797 35.38 -8.10 -15.12
CA ALA A 797 35.84 -7.89 -13.70
C ALA A 797 35.39 -6.49 -13.23
N ALA A 798 35.07 -6.12 -11.99
CA ALA A 798 35.21 -6.58 -10.59
C ALA A 798 34.16 -5.77 -9.75
N LYS A 799 33.53 -6.27 -8.67
CA LYS A 799 33.96 -6.21 -7.23
C LYS A 799 34.43 -4.81 -6.76
N THR A 800 34.12 -4.20 -5.61
CA THR A 800 33.33 -4.42 -4.36
C THR A 800 33.70 -3.25 -3.41
N ALA A 801 32.75 -2.69 -2.62
CA ALA A 801 32.77 -2.29 -1.17
C ALA A 801 34.05 -1.67 -0.51
N PRO A 802 34.11 -1.22 0.79
CA PRO A 802 33.14 -1.31 1.91
C PRO A 802 33.02 -0.07 2.84
N ALA A 803 32.17 -0.24 3.88
CA ALA A 803 31.82 0.65 4.99
C ALA A 803 32.72 0.54 6.26
N LYS A 804 32.53 1.44 7.25
CA LYS A 804 32.62 1.30 8.75
C LYS A 804 32.67 2.72 9.37
N ALA A 805 31.84 3.20 10.31
CA ALA A 805 31.34 2.77 11.64
C ALA A 805 32.21 3.21 12.86
N SER A 806 31.61 4.00 13.79
CA SER A 806 31.40 3.71 15.25
C SER A 806 31.66 4.82 16.33
N LYS A 807 30.60 5.07 17.17
CA LYS A 807 30.51 5.20 18.67
C LYS A 807 31.10 6.42 19.47
N PRO A 808 30.73 6.68 20.77
CA PRO A 808 29.55 6.34 21.63
C PRO A 808 29.06 7.40 22.70
N LYS A 809 28.02 7.03 23.51
CA LYS A 809 27.62 7.43 24.93
C LYS A 809 26.79 8.73 25.17
N ASN A 810 25.82 8.88 26.12
CA ASN A 810 25.20 8.08 27.19
C ASN A 810 23.94 8.82 27.76
N ASP A 811 23.07 8.08 28.49
CA ASP A 811 22.19 8.47 29.63
C ASP A 811 20.66 8.24 29.51
N ALA A 812 20.08 7.72 30.60
CA ALA A 812 18.70 7.24 30.84
C ALA A 812 18.04 8.07 31.99
N PRO A 813 16.87 7.73 32.60
CA PRO A 813 15.74 6.83 32.23
C PRO A 813 14.32 7.49 32.41
N ILE A 814 13.22 6.75 32.11
CA ILE A 814 12.01 6.49 32.98
C ILE A 814 10.65 6.30 32.21
N THR A 815 9.97 5.21 32.60
CA THR A 815 8.52 4.80 32.55
C THR A 815 7.76 4.47 31.25
N GLY A 816 7.40 3.19 31.11
CA GLY A 816 6.01 2.71 31.27
C GLY A 816 5.15 2.52 30.01
N GLY A 817 4.84 1.26 29.66
CA GLY A 817 3.76 0.88 28.74
C GLY A 817 4.08 -0.37 27.93
N ASP A 818 3.39 -1.48 28.21
CA ASP A 818 3.50 -2.73 27.43
C ASP A 818 3.00 -2.52 26.00
N SER A 819 3.82 -2.89 25.01
CA SER A 819 3.42 -3.00 23.62
C SER A 819 4.04 -4.26 23.00
N PHE A 820 3.16 -5.16 22.56
CA PHE A 820 3.43 -6.40 21.84
C PHE A 820 3.96 -6.07 20.43
N VAL A 821 5.13 -6.60 20.08
CA VAL A 821 5.74 -6.46 18.75
C VAL A 821 5.67 -7.82 18.04
N PRO A 822 5.11 -7.93 16.83
CA PRO A 822 5.17 -9.15 16.04
C PRO A 822 6.62 -9.53 15.69
N SER A 823 6.94 -10.83 15.72
CA SER A 823 8.30 -11.38 15.62
C SER A 823 9.00 -11.29 14.25
N ASP A 824 8.48 -10.50 13.30
CA ASP A 824 8.92 -10.53 11.90
C ASP A 824 9.70 -9.28 11.46
N MET A 825 10.34 -8.57 12.39
CA MET A 825 11.15 -7.39 12.04
C MET A 825 12.45 -7.26 12.84
N ASP A 826 13.14 -8.36 13.10
CA ASP A 826 14.53 -8.30 13.56
C ASP A 826 15.49 -8.48 12.37
N GLY A 827 16.07 -7.37 11.89
CA GLY A 827 17.21 -7.37 10.95
C GLY A 827 17.00 -6.80 9.53
N MET A 828 15.90 -6.09 9.23
CA MET A 828 15.70 -5.50 7.90
C MET A 828 16.22 -4.04 7.82
N ASP A 829 17.23 -3.80 6.96
CA ASP A 829 17.73 -2.46 6.63
C ASP A 829 16.76 -1.77 5.65
N LEU A 830 16.03 -0.76 6.12
CA LEU A 830 15.01 -0.02 5.36
C LEU A 830 15.56 1.16 4.54
N THR A 831 16.88 1.26 4.36
CA THR A 831 17.50 2.41 3.65
C THR A 831 17.36 2.37 2.12
N ASN A 832 16.74 1.34 1.54
CA ASN A 832 16.59 1.19 0.08
C ASN A 832 15.27 0.54 -0.39
N VAL A 833 14.16 0.70 0.35
CA VAL A 833 12.84 0.28 -0.14
C VAL A 833 12.19 1.42 -0.92
N ASP A 834 11.89 1.18 -2.20
CA ASP A 834 11.09 2.07 -3.05
C ASP A 834 9.65 2.16 -2.50
N PRO A 835 9.18 3.35 -2.09
CA PRO A 835 7.82 3.54 -1.57
C PRO A 835 6.71 3.12 -2.54
N ALA A 836 7.00 3.05 -3.84
CA ALA A 836 6.03 2.62 -4.86
C ALA A 836 5.77 1.10 -4.89
N SER A 837 6.52 0.30 -4.11
CA SER A 837 6.41 -1.17 -4.12
C SER A 837 5.47 -1.74 -3.04
N LEU A 838 4.92 -0.92 -2.13
CA LEU A 838 3.97 -1.35 -1.11
C LEU A 838 2.53 -1.31 -1.64
N LYS A 839 2.04 -2.46 -2.15
CA LYS A 839 0.61 -2.64 -2.48
C LYS A 839 -0.20 -2.85 -1.21
N LYS A 840 -1.23 -2.02 -1.02
CA LYS A 840 -2.26 -2.17 0.03
C LYS A 840 -3.05 -3.46 -0.17
N TYR A 841 -3.09 -4.32 0.85
CA TYR A 841 -4.12 -5.35 1.01
C TYR A 841 -5.16 -4.83 2.02
N SER A 842 -6.43 -4.82 1.61
CA SER A 842 -7.59 -4.48 2.45
C SER A 842 -8.36 -5.75 2.80
N SER A 843 -8.61 -5.99 4.09
CA SER A 843 -9.56 -7.01 4.57
C SER A 843 -11.00 -6.44 4.58
N PRO A 844 -12.06 -7.21 4.29
CA PRO A 844 -13.43 -6.69 4.14
C PRO A 844 -14.19 -6.40 5.43
N ASN A 845 -13.66 -6.75 6.61
CA ASN A 845 -14.42 -6.62 7.85
C ASN A 845 -13.86 -5.50 8.73
N GLY A 846 -14.53 -4.36 8.68
CA GLY A 846 -14.21 -3.16 9.46
C GLY A 846 -14.23 -3.39 10.97
N SER A 847 -13.04 -3.43 11.55
CA SER A 847 -12.64 -3.15 12.94
C SER A 847 -11.13 -3.42 12.97
N ASP A 848 -10.19 -2.57 13.37
CA ASP A 848 -10.20 -1.36 14.16
C ASP A 848 -8.85 -0.62 13.93
N LYS A 849 -8.65 0.48 14.64
CA LYS A 849 -7.43 1.31 14.75
C LYS A 849 -6.10 0.56 14.93
N TYR A 850 -5.08 1.16 14.28
CA TYR A 850 -3.60 1.06 14.36
C TYR A 850 -2.92 -0.16 13.76
#